data_AF-A0AAJ1FGG8-F1
#
_entry.id   AF-A0AAJ1FGG8-F1
#
_cell.length_a   1.000
_cell.length_b   1.000
_cell.length_c   1.000
_cell.angle_alpha   90.00
_cell.angle_beta   90.00
_cell.angle_gamma   90.00
#
_symmetry.space_group_name_H-M   'P 1'
#
loop_
_entity.id
_entity.type
_entity.pdbx_description
1 polymer ?
#
loop_
_entity_poly.entity_id
_entity_poly.type
_entity_poly.pdbx_seq_one_letter_code
_entity_poly.pdbx_strand_id
1 'polypeptide(L)'
;MRNDGLVASDLPAGSRGARIHLTESGWESVRGDEWIRATEASPLPDDTSMCCLLARDGPNLLLGVMEPTDSPLMLIPDRPPTPIFDDSTSTGSDGVPWSWAVLRERNPRWFDLSSMELKPAPPPPSDPGSIAAYSGERTVLGIIRARLLDSERPIAIAPGQWFGTPISRPAPPLPESSYHRGQWVLGACHELSPNIRPKNPIAAVMEERLPRSMLLRTARTNSLVIADLGGLDAEGDSYPLSALDFWIERAHPRLSDAERRKRVQALRDRVSTARRVRTDDSTWRRFRRDWGESEFTEDEDAIGILDLRGLGDSSVEALVRWALSDDERPPMVLEVSEDLPDDLLSSIVSHSNLRLALLERDAPIFAAFDRLEADPLRPLPWLRLSTRGGRVMPVRLMDPMQTPVSIAPDEHATSPWASLGIELDEPEELDEGYLSVINSAVSQYPKGDEEWANQMEARYPIAAWIASPPQTRWPRWQRLRGRLESQWLVLMNLDNLPLERLSEIAEEAPDSVLAEFSIKMTAKLREDQETALRTRPATDPKDASRGAAWVAAQLLSNAPWLPEHMHSDLLNWSLEAWLANPPHDSIQALEGVAWLYSSGRGDDVSFRPVIEGIRSKGQELPVDHDLNTWARLVGRMLGDNELDLEELERTVNVLPTGWWAPISSEFLINLLREEESTDWLISNPLPWCAAVLRPIGEECQAPGLRSYTHPGCDSEIRSLLIRRLRGKREREGLPDSAAPLIDLMEALDAINEGRPPSPGRTHPLSGWLAQPVGKWPEFSASAALDGDVEIAERLLLRSSGYHAGIVSSTSISG
;
A
#
# COMPACT_ATOMS: atom_id res chain seq x y z
N MET A 1 -35.20 20.60 16.02
CA MET A 1 -34.08 19.63 15.93
C MET A 1 -33.85 18.85 17.22
N ARG A 2 -33.39 19.44 18.34
CA ARG A 2 -33.20 18.69 19.60
C ARG A 2 -34.50 18.11 20.16
N ASN A 3 -35.58 18.90 20.17
CA ASN A 3 -36.91 18.42 20.60
C ASN A 3 -37.48 17.34 19.66
N ASP A 4 -37.03 17.33 18.40
CA ASP A 4 -37.47 16.38 17.37
C ASP A 4 -36.57 15.13 17.34
N GLY A 5 -35.61 14.99 18.27
CA GLY A 5 -34.70 13.86 18.35
C GLY A 5 -33.63 13.80 17.26
N LEU A 6 -33.60 14.76 16.31
CA LEU A 6 -32.69 14.77 15.16
C LEU A 6 -31.23 15.07 15.55
N VAL A 7 -31.02 15.65 16.72
CA VAL A 7 -29.72 16.16 17.15
C VAL A 7 -29.54 15.90 18.63
N ALA A 8 -28.39 15.34 18.99
CA ALA A 8 -27.99 15.07 20.36
C ALA A 8 -26.80 15.94 20.77
N SER A 9 -26.56 16.05 22.07
CA SER A 9 -25.48 16.85 22.63
C SER A 9 -24.80 16.09 23.75
N ASP A 10 -23.49 16.22 23.79
CA ASP A 10 -22.63 15.50 24.73
C ASP A 10 -22.76 16.07 26.16
N LEU A 11 -23.39 17.24 26.30
CA LEU A 11 -23.62 17.91 27.58
C LEU A 11 -25.10 18.28 27.79
N PRO A 12 -25.54 18.46 29.05
CA PRO A 12 -26.89 18.90 29.37
C PRO A 12 -27.23 20.25 28.73
N ALA A 13 -28.51 20.46 28.45
CA ALA A 13 -29.02 21.70 27.87
C ALA A 13 -28.60 22.94 28.70
N GLY A 14 -28.03 23.94 28.03
CA GLY A 14 -27.55 25.19 28.67
C GLY A 14 -26.03 25.24 28.91
N SER A 15 -25.31 24.14 28.70
CA SER A 15 -23.85 24.09 28.87
C SER A 15 -23.12 24.75 27.69
N ARG A 16 -22.21 25.71 27.98
CA ARG A 16 -21.35 26.32 26.95
C ARG A 16 -20.27 25.33 26.52
N GLY A 17 -19.99 25.26 25.21
CA GLY A 17 -18.95 24.39 24.64
C GLY A 17 -19.40 22.97 24.30
N ALA A 18 -20.70 22.65 24.43
CA ALA A 18 -21.22 21.34 24.06
C ALA A 18 -21.10 21.11 22.55
N ARG A 19 -20.48 19.99 22.16
CA ARG A 19 -20.54 19.51 20.77
C ARG A 19 -21.93 18.94 20.52
N ILE A 20 -22.39 19.15 19.29
CA ILE A 20 -23.73 18.82 18.84
C ILE A 20 -23.55 17.89 17.64
N HIS A 21 -24.16 16.72 17.69
CA HIS A 21 -24.07 15.71 16.64
C HIS A 21 -25.48 15.34 16.14
N LEU A 22 -25.58 15.00 14.86
CA LEU A 22 -26.80 14.46 14.29
C LEU A 22 -27.04 13.04 14.82
N THR A 23 -28.27 12.73 15.19
CA THR A 23 -28.67 11.34 15.46
C THR A 23 -28.90 10.61 14.14
N GLU A 24 -29.10 9.28 14.18
CA GLU A 24 -29.45 8.49 12.99
C GLU A 24 -30.66 9.07 12.25
N SER A 25 -31.74 9.39 12.98
CA SER A 25 -32.91 10.08 12.42
C SER A 25 -32.59 11.46 11.83
N GLY A 26 -31.63 12.18 12.43
CA GLY A 26 -31.12 13.44 11.88
C GLY A 26 -30.42 13.25 10.54
N TRP A 27 -29.57 12.22 10.43
CA TRP A 27 -28.91 11.87 9.18
C TRP A 27 -29.89 11.39 8.11
N GLU A 28 -30.92 10.62 8.48
CA GLU A 28 -32.01 10.25 7.56
C GLU A 28 -32.78 11.46 7.05
N SER A 29 -33.12 12.41 7.93
CA SER A 29 -33.79 13.65 7.53
C SER A 29 -32.94 14.48 6.57
N VAL A 30 -31.63 14.56 6.79
CA VAL A 30 -30.69 15.25 5.87
C VAL A 30 -30.63 14.51 4.53
N ARG A 31 -30.52 13.18 4.54
CA ARG A 31 -30.52 12.36 3.31
C ARG A 31 -31.80 12.56 2.51
N GLY A 32 -32.96 12.60 3.18
CA GLY A 32 -34.25 12.85 2.54
C GLY A 32 -34.34 14.23 1.86
N ASP A 33 -33.80 15.28 2.48
CA ASP A 33 -33.74 16.62 1.87
C ASP A 33 -32.78 16.65 0.66
N GLU A 34 -31.61 16.01 0.77
CA GLU A 34 -30.67 15.87 -0.35
C GLU A 34 -31.31 15.15 -1.54
N TRP A 35 -32.13 14.14 -1.27
CA TRP A 35 -32.85 13.39 -2.30
C TRP A 35 -33.90 14.23 -3.02
N ILE A 36 -34.72 14.98 -2.28
CA ILE A 36 -35.73 15.85 -2.89
C ILE A 36 -35.04 16.82 -3.86
N ARG A 37 -33.91 17.41 -3.45
CA ARG A 37 -33.13 18.32 -4.29
C ARG A 37 -32.51 17.63 -5.50
N ALA A 38 -32.10 16.37 -5.37
CA ALA A 38 -31.61 15.58 -6.50
C ALA A 38 -32.70 15.31 -7.56
N THR A 39 -33.96 15.13 -7.16
CA THR A 39 -35.08 14.97 -8.12
C THR A 39 -35.35 16.24 -8.92
N GLU A 40 -34.98 17.41 -8.41
CA GLU A 40 -35.09 18.69 -9.13
C GLU A 40 -34.06 18.82 -10.27
N ALA A 41 -33.05 17.94 -10.33
CA ALA A 41 -32.03 17.94 -11.38
C ALA A 41 -32.47 17.22 -12.67
N SER A 42 -33.64 16.58 -12.69
CA SER A 42 -34.17 15.91 -13.88
C SER A 42 -34.68 16.90 -14.95
N PRO A 43 -34.52 16.62 -16.26
CA PRO A 43 -33.92 15.42 -16.84
C PRO A 43 -32.38 15.41 -16.73
N LEU A 44 -31.80 14.22 -16.53
CA LEU A 44 -30.35 14.05 -16.49
C LEU A 44 -29.75 14.22 -17.91
N PRO A 45 -28.61 14.91 -18.06
CA PRO A 45 -27.97 15.12 -19.35
C PRO A 45 -27.34 13.83 -19.92
N ASP A 46 -27.20 13.79 -21.25
CA ASP A 46 -26.50 12.72 -21.97
C ASP A 46 -24.97 12.79 -21.76
N ASP A 47 -24.44 13.98 -21.50
CA ASP A 47 -23.03 14.20 -21.20
C ASP A 47 -22.74 13.90 -19.71
N THR A 48 -21.90 12.89 -19.46
CA THR A 48 -21.52 12.43 -18.10
C THR A 48 -20.56 13.37 -17.39
N SER A 49 -19.90 14.28 -18.11
CA SER A 49 -18.97 15.25 -17.51
C SER A 49 -19.69 16.44 -16.85
N MET A 50 -21.02 16.52 -17.00
CA MET A 50 -21.82 17.60 -16.48
C MET A 50 -22.06 17.47 -14.97
N CYS A 51 -22.01 18.61 -14.29
CA CYS A 51 -22.32 18.75 -12.88
C CYS A 51 -23.54 19.65 -12.68
N CYS A 52 -24.31 19.41 -11.64
CA CYS A 52 -25.50 20.18 -11.29
C CYS A 52 -25.32 20.84 -9.92
N LEU A 53 -25.71 22.11 -9.79
CA LEU A 53 -25.85 22.74 -8.48
C LEU A 53 -27.21 22.34 -7.89
N LEU A 54 -27.25 21.44 -6.90
CA LEU A 54 -28.50 21.03 -6.26
C LEU A 54 -28.95 22.01 -5.18
N ALA A 55 -27.99 22.58 -4.45
CA ALA A 55 -28.27 23.61 -3.47
C ALA A 55 -27.05 24.40 -3.04
N ARG A 56 -27.33 25.57 -2.46
CA ARG A 56 -26.33 26.45 -1.89
C ARG A 56 -26.79 27.04 -0.56
N ASP A 57 -25.91 26.99 0.43
CA ASP A 57 -26.05 27.70 1.69
C ASP A 57 -24.73 28.43 2.02
N GLY A 58 -24.69 29.72 1.70
CA GLY A 58 -23.47 30.53 1.77
C GLY A 58 -22.33 29.94 0.93
N PRO A 59 -21.19 29.55 1.55
CA PRO A 59 -20.09 28.89 0.86
C PRO A 59 -20.27 27.38 0.71
N ASN A 60 -21.26 26.75 1.36
CA ASN A 60 -21.49 25.31 1.27
C ASN A 60 -22.39 25.01 0.07
N LEU A 61 -22.01 23.98 -0.69
CA LEU A 61 -22.68 23.55 -1.91
C LEU A 61 -23.07 22.08 -1.81
N LEU A 62 -24.23 21.75 -2.37
CA LEU A 62 -24.64 20.40 -2.68
C LEU A 62 -24.61 20.26 -4.20
N LEU A 63 -23.85 19.29 -4.70
CA LEU A 63 -23.61 19.09 -6.11
C LEU A 63 -24.14 17.72 -6.54
N GLY A 64 -24.73 17.67 -7.73
CA GLY A 64 -25.08 16.46 -8.46
C GLY A 64 -24.01 16.19 -9.52
N VAL A 65 -23.50 14.98 -9.58
CA VAL A 65 -22.46 14.55 -10.53
C VAL A 65 -22.92 13.28 -11.23
N MET A 66 -22.50 13.10 -12.48
CA MET A 66 -22.85 11.94 -13.30
C MET A 66 -21.71 10.92 -13.38
N GLU A 67 -20.48 11.33 -13.06
CA GLU A 67 -19.27 10.49 -13.04
C GLU A 67 -18.52 10.61 -11.70
N PRO A 68 -17.66 9.63 -11.35
CA PRO A 68 -16.80 9.72 -10.18
C PRO A 68 -15.89 10.95 -10.25
N THR A 69 -15.58 11.54 -9.10
CA THR A 69 -14.70 12.72 -9.04
C THR A 69 -13.25 12.30 -8.81
N ASP A 70 -12.40 12.57 -9.79
CA ASP A 70 -10.96 12.25 -9.73
C ASP A 70 -10.17 13.28 -8.90
N SER A 71 -10.66 14.52 -8.85
CA SER A 71 -10.02 15.60 -8.08
C SER A 71 -10.82 15.99 -6.84
N PRO A 72 -10.17 16.33 -5.72
CA PRO A 72 -10.84 16.85 -4.53
C PRO A 72 -11.26 18.32 -4.64
N LEU A 73 -10.92 18.96 -5.76
CA LEU A 73 -11.33 20.31 -6.12
C LEU A 73 -12.25 20.25 -7.33
N MET A 74 -13.30 21.06 -7.32
CA MET A 74 -14.21 21.23 -8.44
C MET A 74 -14.34 22.70 -8.81
N LEU A 75 -14.54 22.97 -10.09
CA LEU A 75 -14.74 24.32 -10.60
C LEU A 75 -16.23 24.59 -10.74
N ILE A 76 -16.67 25.67 -10.12
CA ILE A 76 -18.06 26.12 -10.15
C ILE A 76 -18.10 27.44 -10.93
N PRO A 77 -18.89 27.54 -12.01
CA PRO A 77 -19.00 28.79 -12.73
C PRO A 77 -19.69 29.85 -11.85
N ASP A 78 -19.27 31.11 -11.94
CA ASP A 78 -19.93 32.18 -11.20
C ASP A 78 -21.29 32.54 -11.80
N ARG A 79 -21.53 32.19 -13.07
CA ARG A 79 -22.77 32.42 -13.83
C ARG A 79 -22.96 31.27 -14.81
N PRO A 80 -24.20 30.95 -15.19
CA PRO A 80 -24.41 29.86 -16.14
C PRO A 80 -23.67 30.12 -17.46
N PRO A 81 -22.89 29.13 -17.96
CA PRO A 81 -22.19 29.27 -19.23
C PRO A 81 -23.18 29.52 -20.37
N THR A 82 -22.93 30.56 -21.17
CA THR A 82 -23.76 30.86 -22.34
C THR A 82 -23.56 29.77 -23.40
N PRO A 83 -24.63 29.20 -23.97
CA PRO A 83 -24.49 28.24 -25.07
C PRO A 83 -23.83 28.95 -26.26
N ILE A 84 -22.79 28.30 -26.82
CA ILE A 84 -22.10 28.78 -28.00
C ILE A 84 -23.09 28.67 -29.17
N PHE A 85 -23.70 29.79 -29.57
CA PHE A 85 -24.28 29.87 -30.90
C PHE A 85 -23.12 30.05 -31.89
N ASP A 86 -23.12 29.23 -32.94
CA ASP A 86 -22.05 29.05 -33.95
C ASP A 86 -21.74 30.30 -34.81
N ASP A 87 -22.19 31.49 -34.40
CA ASP A 87 -21.97 32.76 -35.08
C ASP A 87 -21.78 33.88 -34.04
N SER A 88 -20.59 33.98 -33.46
CA SER A 88 -20.07 35.29 -33.04
C SER A 88 -18.55 35.29 -32.98
N THR A 89 -18.00 36.32 -33.62
CA THR A 89 -16.59 36.69 -33.57
C THR A 89 -16.19 36.93 -32.12
N SER A 90 -15.42 36.00 -31.56
CA SER A 90 -14.89 36.05 -30.19
C SER A 90 -14.23 37.39 -29.91
N THR A 91 -14.77 38.13 -28.94
CA THR A 91 -14.21 39.42 -28.51
C THR A 91 -13.27 39.25 -27.32
N GLY A 92 -12.55 38.13 -27.21
CA GLY A 92 -11.45 37.93 -26.24
C GLY A 92 -11.78 38.13 -24.74
N SER A 93 -13.04 38.40 -24.40
CA SER A 93 -13.52 38.79 -23.06
C SER A 93 -14.76 38.02 -22.60
N ASP A 94 -15.24 37.07 -23.42
CA ASP A 94 -16.45 36.27 -23.21
C ASP A 94 -16.23 35.02 -22.33
N GLY A 95 -15.31 35.09 -21.37
CA GLY A 95 -15.05 34.00 -20.42
C GLY A 95 -15.94 34.13 -19.17
N VAL A 96 -16.71 33.09 -18.84
CA VAL A 96 -17.34 32.97 -17.51
C VAL A 96 -16.24 32.77 -16.46
N PRO A 97 -16.17 33.57 -15.38
CA PRO A 97 -15.22 33.32 -14.30
C PRO A 97 -15.63 32.08 -13.50
N TRP A 98 -14.63 31.32 -13.07
CA TRP A 98 -14.80 30.09 -12.31
C TRP A 98 -14.23 30.24 -10.90
N SER A 99 -14.95 29.66 -9.95
CA SER A 99 -14.59 29.62 -8.54
C SER A 99 -14.30 28.18 -8.12
N TRP A 100 -13.26 28.00 -7.32
CA TRP A 100 -12.87 26.68 -6.82
C TRP A 100 -13.69 26.28 -5.59
N ALA A 101 -14.16 25.03 -5.56
CA ALA A 101 -14.82 24.41 -4.42
C ALA A 101 -14.08 23.15 -3.99
N VAL A 102 -13.89 22.98 -2.68
CA VAL A 102 -13.26 21.79 -2.07
C VAL A 102 -14.34 20.78 -1.70
N LEU A 103 -14.19 19.54 -2.16
CA LEU A 103 -15.07 18.44 -1.78
C LEU A 103 -14.90 18.11 -0.30
N ARG A 104 -16.03 17.95 0.39
CA ARG A 104 -16.12 17.65 1.83
C ARG A 104 -16.37 16.16 2.11
N GLU A 105 -16.47 15.37 1.06
CA GLU A 105 -16.66 13.92 1.06
C GLU A 105 -15.62 13.31 0.12
N ARG A 106 -15.21 12.06 0.38
CA ARG A 106 -14.19 11.37 -0.42
C ARG A 106 -14.72 10.88 -1.78
N ASN A 107 -15.96 10.38 -1.77
CA ASN A 107 -16.66 9.83 -2.93
C ASN A 107 -18.08 10.40 -2.99
N PRO A 108 -18.62 10.62 -4.20
CA PRO A 108 -20.04 10.87 -4.38
C PRO A 108 -20.87 9.70 -3.86
N ARG A 109 -22.06 9.99 -3.33
CA ARG A 109 -23.05 8.98 -2.95
C ARG A 109 -24.00 8.78 -4.12
N TRP A 110 -24.03 7.58 -4.70
CA TRP A 110 -24.83 7.29 -5.89
C TRP A 110 -26.24 6.88 -5.51
N PHE A 111 -27.23 7.48 -6.18
CA PHE A 111 -28.65 7.20 -5.98
C PHE A 111 -29.33 6.93 -7.30
N ASP A 112 -30.16 5.88 -7.33
CA ASP A 112 -31.11 5.68 -8.39
C ASP A 112 -32.39 6.47 -8.09
N LEU A 113 -32.63 7.53 -8.86
CA LEU A 113 -33.78 8.44 -8.72
C LEU A 113 -35.13 7.72 -8.95
N SER A 114 -35.13 6.55 -9.61
CA SER A 114 -36.36 5.79 -9.88
C SER A 114 -36.73 4.83 -8.74
N SER A 115 -35.76 4.10 -8.20
CA SER A 115 -35.96 3.12 -7.12
C SER A 115 -35.81 3.72 -5.74
N MET A 116 -35.21 4.91 -5.63
CA MET A 116 -34.85 5.55 -4.37
C MET A 116 -33.88 4.69 -3.53
N GLU A 117 -32.95 4.00 -4.19
CA GLU A 117 -31.95 3.16 -3.53
C GLU A 117 -30.53 3.72 -3.75
N LEU A 118 -29.69 3.56 -2.71
CA LEU A 118 -28.26 3.79 -2.81
C LEU A 118 -27.64 2.74 -3.74
N LYS A 119 -26.79 3.19 -4.67
CA LYS A 119 -25.96 2.32 -5.50
C LYS A 119 -24.49 2.44 -5.08
N PRO A 120 -23.70 1.37 -5.23
CA PRO A 120 -22.27 1.42 -4.92
C PRO A 120 -21.46 2.23 -5.94
N ALA A 121 -21.92 2.29 -7.19
CA ALA A 121 -21.21 2.89 -8.31
C ALA A 121 -22.20 3.54 -9.30
N PRO A 122 -21.74 4.47 -10.16
CA PRO A 122 -22.55 4.94 -11.28
C PRO A 122 -22.80 3.81 -12.29
N PRO A 123 -23.84 3.91 -13.14
CA PRO A 123 -24.02 2.99 -14.25
C PRO A 123 -22.81 3.10 -15.20
N PRO A 124 -22.35 1.98 -15.79
CA PRO A 124 -21.24 2.01 -16.73
C PRO A 124 -21.57 2.93 -17.91
N PRO A 125 -20.56 3.64 -18.47
CA PRO A 125 -20.75 4.50 -19.62
C PRO A 125 -21.42 3.70 -20.74
N SER A 126 -22.45 4.28 -21.34
CA SER A 126 -23.26 3.63 -22.35
C SER A 126 -22.39 3.25 -23.56
N ASP A 127 -22.19 1.95 -23.81
CA ASP A 127 -21.45 1.48 -24.98
C ASP A 127 -22.18 1.88 -26.27
N PRO A 128 -21.61 2.76 -27.11
CA PRO A 128 -22.26 3.20 -28.35
C PRO A 128 -22.53 2.05 -29.34
N GLY A 129 -21.93 0.86 -29.15
CA GLY A 129 -22.20 -0.35 -29.91
C GLY A 129 -23.45 -1.14 -29.49
N SER A 130 -24.04 -0.83 -28.32
CA SER A 130 -25.18 -1.58 -27.76
C SER A 130 -26.52 -0.86 -27.98
N ILE A 131 -27.53 -1.56 -28.51
CA ILE A 131 -28.88 -1.02 -28.69
C ILE A 131 -29.52 -0.61 -27.35
N ALA A 132 -29.09 -1.23 -26.24
CA ALA A 132 -29.51 -0.87 -24.89
C ALA A 132 -29.01 0.50 -24.42
N ALA A 133 -27.95 1.04 -25.03
CA ALA A 133 -27.42 2.38 -24.75
C ALA A 133 -28.38 3.49 -25.20
N TYR A 134 -29.30 3.20 -26.12
CA TYR A 134 -30.25 4.17 -26.68
C TYR A 134 -31.65 4.07 -26.06
N SER A 135 -31.90 3.12 -25.15
CA SER A 135 -33.26 2.81 -24.66
C SER A 135 -33.50 3.05 -23.16
N GLY A 136 -32.46 3.33 -22.36
CA GLY A 136 -32.60 3.58 -20.94
C GLY A 136 -32.61 5.07 -20.59
N GLU A 137 -33.66 5.56 -19.94
CA GLU A 137 -33.58 6.83 -19.19
C GLU A 137 -32.51 6.66 -18.10
N ARG A 138 -31.51 7.53 -18.08
CA ARG A 138 -30.53 7.54 -16.98
C ARG A 138 -31.26 7.97 -15.71
N THR A 139 -31.21 7.13 -14.69
CA THR A 139 -31.84 7.40 -13.40
C THR A 139 -30.85 7.60 -12.27
N VAL A 140 -29.55 7.36 -12.48
CA VAL A 140 -28.56 7.40 -11.40
C VAL A 140 -27.85 8.75 -11.35
N LEU A 141 -27.81 9.36 -10.16
CA LEU A 141 -27.12 10.62 -9.86
C LEU A 141 -26.21 10.45 -8.63
N GLY A 142 -24.97 10.94 -8.72
CA GLY A 142 -24.08 11.07 -7.57
C GLY A 142 -24.32 12.38 -6.84
N ILE A 143 -24.44 12.36 -5.51
CA ILE A 143 -24.54 13.57 -4.69
C ILE A 143 -23.25 13.74 -3.89
N ILE A 144 -22.69 14.95 -3.91
CA ILE A 144 -21.49 15.28 -3.16
C ILE A 144 -21.56 16.68 -2.56
N ARG A 145 -21.05 16.82 -1.33
CA ARG A 145 -20.95 18.11 -0.66
C ARG A 145 -19.62 18.79 -0.97
N ALA A 146 -19.67 20.09 -1.24
CA ALA A 146 -18.50 20.91 -1.50
C ALA A 146 -18.57 22.24 -0.73
N ARG A 147 -17.43 22.92 -0.61
CA ARG A 147 -17.36 24.26 -0.02
C ARG A 147 -16.48 25.17 -0.88
N LEU A 148 -16.97 26.37 -1.20
CA LEU A 148 -16.22 27.38 -1.93
C LEU A 148 -14.98 27.83 -1.16
N LEU A 149 -13.86 27.95 -1.88
CA LEU A 149 -12.61 28.50 -1.34
C LEU A 149 -12.71 30.00 -1.10
N ASP A 150 -13.31 30.72 -2.04
CA ASP A 150 -13.58 32.16 -1.92
C ASP A 150 -15.05 32.38 -1.56
N SER A 151 -15.34 32.47 -0.25
CA SER A 151 -16.71 32.67 0.25
C SER A 151 -17.34 33.99 -0.20
N GLU A 152 -16.51 34.98 -0.50
CA GLU A 152 -16.94 36.32 -0.89
C GLU A 152 -17.36 36.42 -2.37
N ARG A 153 -17.06 35.40 -3.20
CA ARG A 153 -17.44 35.43 -4.62
C ARG A 153 -18.91 35.03 -4.79
N PRO A 154 -19.75 35.88 -5.41
CA PRO A 154 -21.14 35.54 -5.64
C PRO A 154 -21.28 34.58 -6.83
N ILE A 155 -21.80 33.39 -6.58
CA ILE A 155 -22.29 32.47 -7.61
C ILE A 155 -23.74 32.84 -7.95
N ALA A 156 -24.06 33.01 -9.22
CA ALA A 156 -25.38 33.33 -9.75
C ALA A 156 -25.92 32.18 -10.63
N ILE A 157 -25.66 30.95 -10.22
CA ILE A 157 -26.26 29.72 -10.77
C ILE A 157 -27.47 29.36 -9.91
N ALA A 158 -28.59 29.04 -10.56
CA ALA A 158 -29.79 28.57 -9.87
C ALA A 158 -29.66 27.07 -9.52
N PRO A 159 -30.25 26.62 -8.39
CA PRO A 159 -30.41 25.19 -8.12
C PRO A 159 -31.08 24.45 -9.28
N GLY A 160 -30.66 23.22 -9.57
CA GLY A 160 -31.12 22.38 -10.68
C GLY A 160 -30.43 22.67 -12.02
N GLN A 161 -29.54 23.66 -12.09
CA GLN A 161 -28.85 24.01 -13.34
C GLN A 161 -27.57 23.22 -13.53
N TRP A 162 -27.44 22.63 -14.73
CA TRP A 162 -26.28 21.86 -15.18
C TRP A 162 -25.20 22.74 -15.82
N PHE A 163 -23.94 22.39 -15.61
CA PHE A 163 -22.76 23.03 -16.19
C PHE A 163 -21.63 22.01 -16.42
N GLY A 164 -20.83 22.23 -17.45
CA GLY A 164 -19.71 21.35 -17.82
C GLY A 164 -18.37 21.83 -17.25
N THR A 165 -17.27 21.39 -17.87
CA THR A 165 -15.90 21.83 -17.55
C THR A 165 -15.56 23.17 -18.22
N PRO A 166 -14.59 23.94 -17.69
CA PRO A 166 -14.17 25.20 -18.31
C PRO A 166 -13.47 24.97 -19.66
N ILE A 167 -13.77 25.83 -20.63
CA ILE A 167 -13.16 25.81 -21.97
C ILE A 167 -11.70 26.28 -21.94
N SER A 168 -11.32 27.08 -20.94
CA SER A 168 -9.98 27.61 -20.75
C SER A 168 -9.48 27.40 -19.32
N ARG A 169 -8.15 27.38 -19.14
CA ARG A 169 -7.56 27.19 -17.81
C ARG A 169 -8.00 28.33 -16.86
N PRO A 170 -8.65 28.03 -15.73
CA PRO A 170 -9.09 29.03 -14.77
C PRO A 170 -7.90 29.65 -14.02
N ALA A 171 -8.15 30.75 -13.31
CA ALA A 171 -7.19 31.31 -12.38
C ALA A 171 -6.86 30.29 -11.25
N PRO A 172 -5.61 30.24 -10.76
CA PRO A 172 -5.22 29.29 -9.74
C PRO A 172 -5.98 29.50 -8.41
N PRO A 173 -6.17 28.44 -7.60
CA PRO A 173 -6.89 28.51 -6.33
C PRO A 173 -6.14 29.32 -5.26
N LEU A 174 -4.83 29.52 -5.42
CA LEU A 174 -3.97 30.31 -4.54
C LEU A 174 -3.34 31.49 -5.29
N PRO A 175 -3.00 32.59 -4.58
CA PRO A 175 -2.30 33.72 -5.20
C PRO A 175 -0.96 33.33 -5.81
N GLU A 176 -0.76 33.63 -7.10
CA GLU A 176 0.46 33.28 -7.84
C GLU A 176 1.76 33.80 -7.21
N SER A 177 1.73 35.03 -6.71
CA SER A 177 2.91 35.69 -6.13
C SER A 177 3.45 34.98 -4.90
N SER A 178 2.60 34.27 -4.16
CA SER A 178 2.94 33.64 -2.88
C SER A 178 3.06 32.12 -2.97
N TYR A 179 2.32 31.48 -3.89
CA TYR A 179 2.19 30.01 -3.91
C TYR A 179 2.54 29.35 -5.24
N HIS A 180 2.99 30.08 -6.27
CA HIS A 180 3.38 29.48 -7.56
C HIS A 180 4.76 29.93 -8.07
N ARG A 181 5.50 30.71 -7.27
CA ARG A 181 6.82 31.27 -7.61
C ARG A 181 7.93 30.98 -6.59
N GLY A 182 7.68 30.08 -5.63
CA GLY A 182 8.68 29.63 -4.66
C GLY A 182 9.80 28.79 -5.30
N GLN A 183 10.87 28.57 -4.52
CA GLN A 183 12.07 27.85 -4.95
C GLN A 183 11.93 26.32 -4.94
N TRP A 184 10.86 25.79 -4.34
CA TRP A 184 10.62 24.35 -4.21
C TRP A 184 9.16 24.02 -4.51
N VAL A 185 8.88 22.74 -4.79
CA VAL A 185 7.53 22.24 -5.10
C VAL A 185 7.01 21.49 -3.88
N LEU A 186 5.93 21.98 -3.28
CA LEU A 186 5.23 21.26 -2.20
C LEU A 186 4.34 20.16 -2.77
N GLY A 187 3.63 20.44 -3.86
CA GLY A 187 2.66 19.49 -4.39
C GLY A 187 1.76 20.06 -5.48
N ALA A 188 0.68 19.33 -5.78
CA ALA A 188 -0.37 19.72 -6.71
C ALA A 188 -1.75 19.59 -6.05
N CYS A 189 -2.74 20.35 -6.51
CA CYS A 189 -4.10 20.28 -5.97
C CYS A 189 -5.14 19.88 -7.02
N HIS A 190 -4.90 20.20 -8.29
CA HIS A 190 -5.76 19.86 -9.43
C HIS A 190 -4.94 19.97 -10.72
N GLU A 191 -5.26 19.19 -11.76
CA GLU A 191 -4.51 19.15 -13.03
C GLU A 191 -4.53 20.48 -13.80
N LEU A 192 -5.69 21.15 -13.81
CA LEU A 192 -5.84 22.51 -14.35
C LEU A 192 -5.14 23.62 -13.53
N SER A 193 -4.55 23.33 -12.36
CA SER A 193 -3.82 24.29 -11.54
C SER A 193 -2.31 24.09 -11.66
N PRO A 194 -1.49 25.16 -11.67
CA PRO A 194 -0.05 25.01 -11.50
C PRO A 194 0.31 24.38 -10.15
N ASN A 195 1.48 23.74 -10.09
CA ASN A 195 2.03 23.18 -8.86
C ASN A 195 2.19 24.26 -7.77
N ILE A 196 1.95 23.87 -6.53
CA ILE A 196 2.08 24.73 -5.36
C ILE A 196 3.57 24.83 -4.99
N ARG A 197 4.10 26.05 -5.11
CA ARG A 197 5.47 26.47 -4.81
C ARG A 197 5.43 27.61 -3.79
N PRO A 198 5.39 27.30 -2.49
CA PRO A 198 5.31 28.29 -1.42
C PRO A 198 6.55 29.19 -1.40
N LYS A 199 6.34 30.50 -1.28
CA LYS A 199 7.42 31.48 -1.08
C LYS A 199 7.74 31.70 0.39
N ASN A 200 6.74 31.55 1.26
CA ASN A 200 6.88 31.77 2.71
C ASN A 200 7.10 30.43 3.44
N PRO A 201 7.68 30.47 4.66
CA PRO A 201 7.81 29.27 5.49
C PRO A 201 6.46 28.63 5.82
N ILE A 202 6.46 27.29 5.86
CA ILE A 202 5.31 26.47 6.27
C ILE A 202 5.61 25.78 7.61
N ALA A 203 4.60 25.72 8.48
CA ALA A 203 4.61 24.86 9.66
C ALA A 203 3.80 23.59 9.37
N ALA A 204 4.46 22.43 9.35
CA ALA A 204 3.80 21.15 9.19
C ALA A 204 3.63 20.47 10.55
N VAL A 205 2.38 20.24 10.94
CA VAL A 205 2.02 19.61 12.21
C VAL A 205 1.61 18.17 11.92
N MET A 206 2.49 17.23 12.26
CA MET A 206 2.35 15.81 11.93
C MET A 206 2.92 14.98 13.07
N GLU A 207 2.10 14.18 13.75
CA GLU A 207 2.56 13.29 14.82
C GLU A 207 3.21 12.01 14.26
N GLU A 208 2.64 11.46 13.19
CA GLU A 208 3.09 10.20 12.58
C GLU A 208 4.37 10.38 11.75
N ARG A 209 5.23 9.34 11.75
CA ARG A 209 6.51 9.35 11.00
C ARG A 209 6.29 9.30 9.48
N LEU A 210 5.35 8.51 8.99
CA LEU A 210 5.10 8.35 7.55
C LEU A 210 4.83 9.67 6.79
N PRO A 211 3.88 10.53 7.20
CA PRO A 211 3.64 11.80 6.51
C PRO A 211 4.85 12.74 6.59
N ARG A 212 5.64 12.72 7.68
CA ARG A 212 6.89 13.48 7.78
C ARG A 212 7.91 13.01 6.75
N SER A 213 8.14 11.70 6.68
CA SER A 213 9.10 11.12 5.73
C SER A 213 8.69 11.42 4.28
N MET A 214 7.41 11.28 3.92
CA MET A 214 6.93 11.66 2.59
C MET A 214 7.11 13.14 2.30
N LEU A 215 6.82 14.03 3.26
CA LEU A 215 7.02 15.46 3.09
C LEU A 215 8.50 15.80 2.92
N LEU A 216 9.39 15.17 3.68
CA LEU A 216 10.84 15.35 3.58
C LEU A 216 11.37 14.99 2.19
N ARG A 217 10.84 13.96 1.51
CA ARG A 217 11.22 13.63 0.12
C ARG A 217 11.08 14.80 -0.84
N THR A 218 10.02 15.60 -0.64
CA THR A 218 9.73 16.78 -1.47
C THR A 218 10.47 18.03 -0.98
N ALA A 219 10.59 18.19 0.33
CA ALA A 219 11.13 19.39 0.95
C ALA A 219 12.67 19.45 0.93
N ARG A 220 13.36 18.29 0.87
CA ARG A 220 14.83 18.17 0.97
C ARG A 220 15.63 18.75 -0.20
N THR A 221 15.00 18.92 -1.37
CA THR A 221 15.72 19.32 -2.59
C THR A 221 16.31 20.72 -2.45
N ASN A 222 17.64 20.85 -2.63
CA ASN A 222 18.38 22.11 -2.50
C ASN A 222 18.11 22.82 -1.17
N SER A 223 18.15 22.08 -0.06
CA SER A 223 17.99 22.61 1.29
C SER A 223 18.91 21.92 2.28
N LEU A 224 19.23 22.62 3.37
CA LEU A 224 19.80 22.01 4.56
C LEU A 224 18.66 21.34 5.36
N VAL A 225 18.73 20.02 5.53
CA VAL A 225 17.72 19.23 6.25
C VAL A 225 18.28 18.80 7.60
N ILE A 226 17.53 19.05 8.67
CA ILE A 226 17.83 18.57 10.02
C ILE A 226 16.57 17.90 10.56
N ALA A 227 16.49 16.56 10.44
CA ALA A 227 15.29 15.80 10.77
C ALA A 227 15.61 14.31 11.03
N ASP A 228 14.63 13.55 11.52
CA ASP A 228 14.65 12.09 11.50
C ASP A 228 14.59 11.56 10.05
N LEU A 229 15.67 10.92 9.60
CA LEU A 229 15.79 10.41 8.23
C LEU A 229 15.29 8.97 8.05
N GLY A 230 14.72 8.32 9.09
CA GLY A 230 14.43 6.89 9.03
C GLY A 230 13.56 6.42 7.85
N GLY A 231 12.63 7.26 7.37
CA GLY A 231 11.78 6.97 6.21
C GLY A 231 12.29 7.50 4.86
N LEU A 232 13.54 7.97 4.79
CA LEU A 232 14.21 8.39 3.57
C LEU A 232 15.27 7.35 3.16
N ASP A 233 15.46 7.19 1.86
CA ASP A 233 16.57 6.41 1.33
C ASP A 233 17.82 7.29 1.14
N ALA A 234 18.32 7.83 2.25
CA ALA A 234 19.51 8.68 2.30
C ALA A 234 20.25 8.48 3.62
N GLU A 235 21.58 8.34 3.54
CA GLU A 235 22.45 8.40 4.71
C GLU A 235 22.70 9.87 5.09
N GLY A 236 22.72 10.16 6.39
CA GLY A 236 23.03 11.51 6.88
C GLY A 236 24.51 11.85 6.67
N ASP A 237 24.79 13.11 6.36
CA ASP A 237 26.15 13.63 6.26
C ASP A 237 26.84 13.63 7.62
N SER A 238 28.18 13.71 7.59
CA SER A 238 28.97 13.97 8.81
C SER A 238 28.57 15.31 9.44
N TYR A 239 28.55 15.34 10.78
CA TYR A 239 28.11 16.54 11.51
C TYR A 239 29.17 17.67 11.45
N PRO A 240 28.73 18.94 11.48
CA PRO A 240 29.65 20.07 11.42
C PRO A 240 30.48 20.19 12.69
N LEU A 241 31.80 20.31 12.54
CA LEU A 241 32.71 20.47 13.66
C LEU A 241 32.49 21.81 14.41
N SER A 242 31.95 22.83 13.72
CA SER A 242 31.54 24.08 14.36
C SER A 242 30.34 23.96 15.31
N ALA A 243 29.45 22.97 15.14
CA ALA A 243 28.33 22.75 16.05
C ALA A 243 28.76 22.43 17.49
N LEU A 244 29.98 21.92 17.68
CA LEU A 244 30.54 21.67 19.00
C LEU A 244 30.75 22.95 19.84
N ASP A 245 30.89 24.12 19.20
CA ASP A 245 30.96 25.41 19.90
C ASP A 245 29.63 25.73 20.59
N PHE A 246 28.50 25.44 19.95
CA PHE A 246 27.17 25.62 20.55
C PHE A 246 26.88 24.53 21.59
N TRP A 247 27.29 23.29 21.32
CA TRP A 247 27.07 22.16 22.22
C TRP A 247 27.77 22.35 23.57
N ILE A 248 29.01 22.86 23.61
CA ILE A 248 29.74 22.98 24.89
C ILE A 248 29.06 23.94 25.87
N GLU A 249 28.38 24.96 25.37
CA GLU A 249 27.71 25.95 26.19
C GLU A 249 26.57 25.31 26.97
N ARG A 250 25.82 24.43 26.30
CA ARG A 250 24.75 23.64 26.89
C ARG A 250 25.27 22.50 27.76
N ALA A 251 26.33 21.82 27.29
CA ALA A 251 26.95 20.72 28.01
C ALA A 251 27.63 21.17 29.32
N HIS A 252 28.12 22.42 29.39
CA HIS A 252 28.84 22.95 30.56
C HIS A 252 28.46 24.40 30.93
N PRO A 253 27.21 24.64 31.39
CA PRO A 253 26.69 26.00 31.59
C PRO A 253 27.36 26.76 32.75
N ARG A 254 28.07 26.07 33.65
CA ARG A 254 28.74 26.67 34.82
C ARG A 254 30.22 26.99 34.59
N LEU A 255 30.79 26.56 33.46
CA LEU A 255 32.19 26.86 33.13
C LEU A 255 32.32 28.25 32.52
N SER A 256 33.49 28.86 32.68
CA SER A 256 33.85 30.12 32.03
C SER A 256 34.11 29.91 30.54
N ASP A 257 33.93 30.96 29.73
CA ASP A 257 34.10 30.89 28.28
C ASP A 257 35.51 30.44 27.87
N ALA A 258 36.54 30.87 28.60
CA ALA A 258 37.92 30.45 28.35
C ALA A 258 38.12 28.94 28.54
N GLU A 259 37.50 28.37 29.57
CA GLU A 259 37.57 26.93 29.84
C GLU A 259 36.71 26.13 28.85
N ARG A 260 35.55 26.66 28.45
CA ARG A 260 34.73 26.06 27.38
C ARG A 260 35.48 25.98 26.06
N ARG A 261 36.10 27.08 25.62
CA ARG A 261 36.90 27.13 24.37
C ARG A 261 38.05 26.12 24.41
N LYS A 262 38.76 26.03 25.54
CA LYS A 262 39.83 25.05 25.73
C LYS A 262 39.32 23.60 25.61
N ARG A 263 38.16 23.31 26.21
CA ARG A 263 37.54 21.97 26.16
C ARG A 263 37.00 21.62 24.78
N VAL A 264 36.40 22.57 24.06
CA VAL A 264 35.96 22.35 22.67
C VAL A 264 37.14 22.10 21.77
N GLN A 265 38.22 22.88 21.86
CA GLN A 265 39.39 22.63 21.04
C GLN A 265 39.96 21.23 21.28
N ALA A 266 40.09 20.81 22.54
CA ALA A 266 40.54 19.46 22.88
C ALA A 266 39.55 18.35 22.46
N LEU A 267 38.27 18.67 22.27
CA LEU A 267 37.26 17.74 21.75
C LEU A 267 37.36 17.67 20.23
N ARG A 268 37.44 18.81 19.55
CA ARG A 268 37.68 18.92 18.10
C ARG A 268 38.89 18.13 17.67
N ASP A 269 40.03 18.37 18.30
CA ASP A 269 41.29 17.68 17.99
C ASP A 269 41.18 16.15 18.20
N ARG A 270 40.31 15.71 19.12
CA ARG A 270 40.09 14.27 19.39
C ARG A 270 39.14 13.61 18.38
N VAL A 271 38.17 14.35 17.89
CA VAL A 271 37.15 13.84 16.95
C VAL A 271 37.65 13.93 15.51
N SER A 272 38.39 14.99 15.14
CA SER A 272 38.94 15.16 13.79
C SER A 272 40.24 14.38 13.55
N THR A 273 41.05 14.16 14.59
CA THR A 273 42.37 13.52 14.44
C THR A 273 42.38 12.13 15.08
N ALA A 274 42.95 11.13 14.39
CA ALA A 274 43.18 9.77 14.94
C ALA A 274 44.15 9.72 16.15
N ARG A 275 44.63 10.86 16.64
CA ARG A 275 45.51 10.97 17.80
C ARG A 275 44.69 10.99 19.08
N ARG A 276 45.12 10.21 20.09
CA ARG A 276 44.53 10.25 21.43
C ARG A 276 44.87 11.56 22.16
N VAL A 277 44.09 12.60 21.87
CA VAL A 277 44.11 13.86 22.63
C VAL A 277 43.38 13.66 23.97
N ARG A 278 43.97 14.17 25.06
CA ARG A 278 43.41 14.03 26.41
C ARG A 278 42.31 15.07 26.62
N THR A 279 41.06 14.68 26.39
CA THR A 279 39.87 15.46 26.76
C THR A 279 39.45 15.14 28.20
N ASP A 280 38.89 16.10 28.92
CA ASP A 280 38.31 15.86 30.26
C ASP A 280 37.24 14.75 30.23
N ASP A 281 37.34 13.79 31.15
CA ASP A 281 36.44 12.63 31.23
C ASP A 281 34.96 13.04 31.35
N SER A 282 34.67 14.13 32.05
CA SER A 282 33.29 14.64 32.19
C SER A 282 32.71 15.11 30.86
N THR A 283 33.53 15.76 30.04
CA THR A 283 33.14 16.30 28.73
C THR A 283 32.98 15.15 27.75
N TRP A 284 33.91 14.20 27.74
CA TRP A 284 33.87 13.03 26.87
C TRP A 284 32.66 12.12 27.14
N ARG A 285 32.29 11.90 28.41
CA ARG A 285 31.08 11.11 28.74
C ARG A 285 29.79 11.79 28.29
N ARG A 286 29.69 13.12 28.43
CA ARG A 286 28.53 13.88 27.94
C ARG A 286 28.48 13.84 26.41
N PHE A 287 29.62 14.04 25.75
CA PHE A 287 29.73 13.93 24.30
C PHE A 287 29.26 12.56 23.80
N ARG A 288 29.75 11.46 24.37
CA ARG A 288 29.32 10.10 23.99
C ARG A 288 27.84 9.81 24.23
N ARG A 289 27.23 10.49 25.20
CA ARG A 289 25.80 10.33 25.48
C ARG A 289 24.95 11.10 24.48
N ASP A 290 25.38 12.30 24.08
CA ASP A 290 24.60 13.19 23.23
C ASP A 290 24.87 12.90 21.73
N TRP A 291 26.11 12.58 21.35
CA TRP A 291 26.55 12.36 19.96
C TRP A 291 26.96 10.91 19.65
N GLY A 292 26.91 9.97 20.61
CA GLY A 292 27.24 8.57 20.35
C GLY A 292 28.62 8.34 19.67
N GLU A 293 28.58 7.66 18.54
CA GLU A 293 29.73 7.38 17.65
C GLU A 293 29.67 8.20 16.35
N SER A 294 29.00 9.35 16.36
CA SER A 294 28.85 10.23 15.19
C SER A 294 30.18 10.73 14.61
N GLU A 295 30.24 10.82 13.29
CA GLU A 295 31.36 11.35 12.52
C GLU A 295 31.21 12.85 12.27
N PHE A 296 32.33 13.58 12.20
CA PHE A 296 32.34 15.04 12.03
C PHE A 296 33.27 15.47 10.89
N THR A 297 32.91 16.56 10.22
CA THR A 297 33.68 17.14 9.12
C THR A 297 34.03 18.62 9.36
N GLU A 298 35.17 19.05 8.81
CA GLU A 298 35.56 20.46 8.71
C GLU A 298 35.02 21.12 7.41
N ASP A 299 34.65 20.31 6.42
CA ASP A 299 34.05 20.78 5.17
C ASP A 299 32.54 20.97 5.37
N GLU A 300 32.16 22.15 5.87
CA GLU A 300 30.78 22.47 6.23
C GLU A 300 29.91 22.88 5.03
N ASP A 301 30.53 23.32 3.92
CA ASP A 301 29.82 23.75 2.72
C ASP A 301 29.17 22.58 1.96
N ALA A 302 29.69 21.36 2.17
CA ALA A 302 29.17 20.13 1.57
C ALA A 302 27.97 19.54 2.34
N ILE A 303 27.66 20.04 3.54
CA ILE A 303 26.62 19.48 4.41
C ILE A 303 25.23 19.85 3.88
N GLY A 304 24.44 18.85 3.52
CA GLY A 304 23.07 19.01 3.06
C GLY A 304 22.03 18.36 3.98
N ILE A 305 22.32 17.21 4.56
CA ILE A 305 21.32 16.40 5.29
C ILE A 305 21.92 15.90 6.60
N LEU A 306 21.31 16.25 7.73
CA LEU A 306 21.72 15.86 9.08
C LEU A 306 20.63 15.01 9.74
N ASP A 307 21.02 13.81 10.19
CA ASP A 307 20.12 12.89 10.90
C ASP A 307 20.01 13.28 12.38
N LEU A 308 18.81 13.15 12.94
CA LEU A 308 18.57 13.36 14.37
C LEU A 308 18.54 12.06 15.18
N ARG A 309 18.45 10.89 14.51
CA ARG A 309 18.35 9.60 15.20
C ARG A 309 19.59 9.33 16.05
N GLY A 310 19.34 8.95 17.31
CA GLY A 310 20.40 8.62 18.26
C GLY A 310 21.14 9.83 18.85
N LEU A 311 20.73 11.06 18.51
CA LEU A 311 21.25 12.28 19.13
C LEU A 311 20.47 12.65 20.40
N GLY A 312 21.16 13.29 21.35
CA GLY A 312 20.52 13.88 22.53
C GLY A 312 20.02 15.31 22.28
N ASP A 313 19.13 15.81 23.13
CA ASP A 313 18.50 17.13 22.96
C ASP A 313 19.52 18.27 22.87
N SER A 314 20.64 18.17 23.62
CA SER A 314 21.71 19.17 23.59
C SER A 314 22.48 19.21 22.28
N SER A 315 22.60 18.08 21.58
CA SER A 315 23.18 18.02 20.23
C SER A 315 22.21 18.54 19.19
N VAL A 316 20.92 18.21 19.29
CA VAL A 316 19.88 18.76 18.40
C VAL A 316 19.82 20.29 18.52
N GLU A 317 19.80 20.83 19.74
CA GLU A 317 19.85 22.28 20.01
C GLU A 317 21.10 22.92 19.36
N ALA A 318 22.25 22.26 19.45
CA ALA A 318 23.50 22.74 18.88
C ALA A 318 23.50 22.74 17.35
N LEU A 319 22.91 21.72 16.71
CA LEU A 319 22.76 21.65 15.25
C LEU A 319 21.82 22.75 14.73
N VAL A 320 20.71 22.99 15.42
CA VAL A 320 19.78 24.07 15.05
C VAL A 320 20.45 25.44 15.21
N ARG A 321 21.16 25.68 16.32
CA ARG A 321 21.94 26.93 16.49
C ARG A 321 23.03 27.09 15.45
N TRP A 322 23.72 26.00 15.11
CA TRP A 322 24.67 25.99 14.02
C TRP A 322 23.99 26.40 12.74
N ALA A 323 22.89 25.76 12.32
CA ALA A 323 22.19 26.06 11.07
C ALA A 323 21.76 27.53 10.95
N LEU A 324 21.31 28.15 12.05
CA LEU A 324 20.88 29.54 12.12
C LEU A 324 22.03 30.56 12.22
N SER A 325 23.29 30.12 12.36
CA SER A 325 24.42 31.03 12.60
C SER A 325 24.90 31.79 11.36
N ASP A 326 24.53 31.34 10.16
CA ASP A 326 25.00 31.86 8.88
C ASP A 326 23.83 31.99 7.90
N ASP A 327 23.57 33.24 7.49
CA ASP A 327 22.48 33.61 6.60
C ASP A 327 22.75 33.22 5.13
N GLU A 328 23.99 32.87 4.77
CA GLU A 328 24.34 32.45 3.40
C GLU A 328 24.04 30.96 3.14
N ARG A 329 23.67 30.20 4.19
CA ARG A 329 23.30 28.78 4.07
C ARG A 329 22.04 28.58 3.21
N PRO A 330 21.92 27.42 2.54
CA PRO A 330 20.74 27.11 1.74
C PRO A 330 19.46 27.11 2.59
N PRO A 331 18.27 27.19 1.96
CA PRO A 331 17.00 27.13 2.67
C PRO A 331 16.93 25.92 3.61
N MET A 332 16.31 26.07 4.78
CA MET A 332 16.36 25.06 5.84
C MET A 332 15.02 24.34 6.04
N VAL A 333 15.10 23.02 6.24
CA VAL A 333 14.01 22.17 6.68
C VAL A 333 14.38 21.62 8.06
N LEU A 334 13.64 22.03 9.09
CA LEU A 334 13.98 21.72 10.48
C LEU A 334 12.87 20.91 11.14
N GLU A 335 13.23 19.81 11.78
CA GLU A 335 12.41 19.16 12.79
C GLU A 335 12.61 19.84 14.14
N VAL A 336 11.52 20.39 14.67
CA VAL A 336 11.52 21.24 15.86
C VAL A 336 10.96 20.43 17.02
N SER A 337 11.84 20.03 17.93
CA SER A 337 11.46 19.37 19.18
C SER A 337 10.80 20.36 20.16
N GLU A 338 9.86 19.85 20.97
CA GLU A 338 9.23 20.60 22.06
C GLU A 338 10.24 21.03 23.15
N ASP A 339 11.38 20.33 23.25
CA ASP A 339 12.42 20.59 24.26
C ASP A 339 13.35 21.76 23.90
N LEU A 340 13.21 22.34 22.70
CA LEU A 340 14.00 23.50 22.29
C LEU A 340 13.59 24.75 23.09
N PRO A 341 14.55 25.59 23.50
CA PRO A 341 14.25 26.76 24.33
C PRO A 341 13.56 27.88 23.53
N ASP A 342 12.71 28.67 24.20
CA ASP A 342 11.86 29.70 23.58
C ASP A 342 12.64 30.77 22.77
N ASP A 343 13.87 31.07 23.18
CA ASP A 343 14.76 31.98 22.45
C ASP A 343 15.13 31.41 21.08
N LEU A 344 15.47 30.13 21.03
CA LEU A 344 15.81 29.44 19.79
C LEU A 344 14.59 29.29 18.88
N LEU A 345 13.42 28.95 19.44
CA LEU A 345 12.16 28.90 18.69
C LEU A 345 11.83 30.25 18.05
N SER A 346 12.06 31.34 18.77
CA SER A 346 11.88 32.71 18.26
C SER A 346 12.85 33.01 17.11
N SER A 347 14.12 32.59 17.24
CA SER A 347 15.12 32.71 16.17
C SER A 347 14.72 31.93 14.91
N ILE A 348 14.26 30.69 15.05
CA ILE A 348 13.77 29.86 13.93
C ILE A 348 12.65 30.59 13.17
N VAL A 349 11.63 31.06 13.88
CA VAL A 349 10.46 31.73 13.26
C VAL A 349 10.84 33.01 12.51
N SER A 350 11.87 33.71 12.99
CA SER A 350 12.35 34.96 12.38
C SER A 350 13.32 34.79 11.20
N HIS A 351 13.84 33.57 10.97
CA HIS A 351 14.92 33.33 10.01
C HIS A 351 14.43 33.37 8.56
N SER A 352 15.12 34.11 7.69
CA SER A 352 14.72 34.30 6.28
C SER A 352 14.78 33.03 5.44
N ASN A 353 15.75 32.16 5.74
CA ASN A 353 16.00 30.93 4.98
C ASN A 353 15.15 29.74 5.46
N LEU A 354 14.29 29.90 6.48
CA LEU A 354 13.41 28.82 6.91
C LEU A 354 12.42 28.48 5.79
N ARG A 355 12.43 27.24 5.33
CA ARG A 355 11.48 26.72 4.34
C ARG A 355 10.32 26.01 5.01
N LEU A 356 10.63 25.11 5.94
CA LEU A 356 9.67 24.19 6.55
C LEU A 356 10.09 23.92 8.00
N ALA A 357 9.14 24.04 8.92
CA ALA A 357 9.27 23.55 10.29
C ALA A 357 8.35 22.33 10.47
N LEU A 358 8.92 21.17 10.80
CA LEU A 358 8.17 19.96 11.17
C LEU A 358 7.94 19.97 12.68
N LEU A 359 6.68 19.81 13.08
CA LEU A 359 6.23 19.88 14.46
C LEU A 359 5.46 18.61 14.82
N GLU A 360 5.70 18.07 16.01
CA GLU A 360 4.87 17.01 16.60
C GLU A 360 3.46 17.48 16.89
N ARG A 361 3.35 18.70 17.42
CA ARG A 361 2.10 19.28 17.88
C ARG A 361 2.01 20.75 17.50
N ASP A 362 0.79 21.25 17.53
CA ASP A 362 0.53 22.64 17.21
C ASP A 362 1.18 23.57 18.24
N ALA A 363 2.01 24.48 17.77
CA ALA A 363 2.79 25.39 18.59
C ALA A 363 2.42 26.85 18.26
N PRO A 364 1.89 27.63 19.23
CA PRO A 364 1.41 28.99 18.99
C PRO A 364 2.45 29.94 18.40
N ILE A 365 3.75 29.71 18.66
CA ILE A 365 4.84 30.54 18.12
C ILE A 365 4.91 30.48 16.58
N PHE A 366 4.44 29.38 15.98
CA PHE A 366 4.36 29.19 14.53
C PHE A 366 3.01 29.59 13.93
N ALA A 367 2.06 30.14 14.72
CA ALA A 367 0.72 30.52 14.25
C ALA A 367 0.74 31.57 13.14
N ALA A 368 1.85 32.30 13.01
CA ALA A 368 2.05 33.22 11.92
C ALA A 368 2.22 32.52 10.56
N PHE A 369 2.58 31.24 10.49
CA PHE A 369 2.89 30.53 9.24
C PHE A 369 1.66 29.91 8.57
N ASP A 370 1.81 29.54 7.29
CA ASP A 370 0.84 28.64 6.68
C ASP A 370 1.00 27.25 7.30
N ARG A 371 -0.12 26.56 7.50
CA ARG A 371 -0.17 25.30 8.24
C ARG A 371 -0.44 24.13 7.31
N LEU A 372 0.30 23.04 7.50
CA LEU A 372 0.15 21.80 6.75
C LEU A 372 -0.07 20.62 7.70
N GLU A 373 -1.06 19.77 7.41
CA GLU A 373 -1.43 18.62 8.26
C GLU A 373 -1.85 17.44 7.39
N ALA A 374 -1.93 16.24 7.96
CA ALA A 374 -2.57 15.12 7.28
C ALA A 374 -4.04 15.45 6.91
N ASP A 375 -4.47 15.08 5.70
CA ASP A 375 -5.87 15.28 5.31
C ASP A 375 -6.76 14.30 6.10
N PRO A 376 -7.82 14.77 6.79
CA PRO A 376 -8.66 13.89 7.61
C PRO A 376 -9.65 13.04 6.79
N LEU A 377 -9.85 13.35 5.50
CA LEU A 377 -10.80 12.67 4.61
C LEU A 377 -10.10 11.77 3.60
N ARG A 378 -8.84 12.07 3.26
CA ARG A 378 -8.10 11.42 2.18
C ARG A 378 -6.81 10.82 2.74
N PRO A 379 -6.47 9.58 2.37
CA PRO A 379 -5.20 9.00 2.77
C PRO A 379 -4.03 9.76 2.14
N LEU A 380 -2.83 9.54 2.70
CA LEU A 380 -1.59 10.00 2.08
C LEU A 380 -1.50 9.51 0.63
N PRO A 381 -1.02 10.34 -0.31
CA PRO A 381 -0.17 11.52 -0.13
C PRO A 381 -0.92 12.87 0.00
N TRP A 382 -2.23 12.88 0.30
CA TRP A 382 -2.98 14.11 0.49
C TRP A 382 -2.74 14.74 1.86
N LEU A 383 -2.44 16.04 1.85
CA LEU A 383 -2.30 16.89 3.02
C LEU A 383 -3.28 18.05 2.94
N ARG A 384 -3.62 18.63 4.10
CA ARG A 384 -4.46 19.82 4.21
C ARG A 384 -3.59 21.06 4.40
N LEU A 385 -3.58 21.96 3.41
CA LEU A 385 -2.96 23.28 3.51
C LEU A 385 -3.97 24.31 4.01
N SER A 386 -3.64 24.98 5.10
CA SER A 386 -4.39 26.11 5.65
C SER A 386 -3.54 27.37 5.56
N THR A 387 -3.96 28.32 4.73
CA THR A 387 -3.23 29.57 4.52
C THR A 387 -3.59 30.62 5.57
N ARG A 388 -2.69 31.58 5.82
CA ARG A 388 -2.97 32.77 6.65
C ARG A 388 -4.21 33.55 6.20
N GLY A 389 -4.54 33.49 4.90
CA GLY A 389 -5.72 34.13 4.31
C GLY A 389 -7.05 33.41 4.62
N GLY A 390 -7.03 32.34 5.41
CA GLY A 390 -8.22 31.57 5.78
C GLY A 390 -8.68 30.55 4.74
N ARG A 391 -7.94 30.39 3.63
CA ARG A 391 -8.22 29.34 2.62
C ARG A 391 -7.68 28.00 3.11
N VAL A 392 -8.52 26.97 3.03
CA VAL A 392 -8.18 25.60 3.41
C VAL A 392 -8.45 24.66 2.23
N MET A 393 -7.44 23.95 1.76
CA MET A 393 -7.57 23.05 0.61
C MET A 393 -6.67 21.81 0.73
N PRO A 394 -7.03 20.71 0.06
CA PRO A 394 -6.18 19.54 -0.08
C PRO A 394 -5.03 19.82 -1.06
N VAL A 395 -3.86 19.26 -0.75
CA VAL A 395 -2.63 19.31 -1.54
C VAL A 395 -2.04 17.90 -1.58
N ARG A 396 -1.88 17.36 -2.78
CA ARG A 396 -1.20 16.09 -3.02
C ARG A 396 0.29 16.34 -3.07
N LEU A 397 1.06 15.66 -2.22
CA LEU A 397 2.51 15.66 -2.37
C LEU A 397 2.89 15.10 -3.74
N MET A 398 3.87 15.72 -4.38
CA MET A 398 4.38 15.28 -5.68
C MET A 398 5.79 14.74 -5.49
N ASP A 399 6.04 13.52 -5.94
CA ASP A 399 7.40 13.03 -6.06
C ASP A 399 8.05 13.70 -7.30
N PRO A 400 9.13 14.49 -7.14
CA PRO A 400 9.68 15.35 -8.20
C PRO A 400 10.15 14.65 -9.49
N MET A 401 10.19 13.31 -9.55
CA MET A 401 10.71 12.56 -10.71
C MET A 401 9.72 11.56 -11.32
N GLN A 402 8.43 11.59 -11.02
CA GLN A 402 7.46 10.72 -11.70
C GLN A 402 7.19 11.21 -13.14
N THR A 403 7.79 10.55 -14.12
CA THR A 403 7.27 10.54 -15.50
C THR A 403 6.62 9.18 -15.74
N PRO A 404 5.28 9.11 -15.84
CA PRO A 404 4.62 7.89 -16.26
C PRO A 404 4.92 7.66 -17.74
N VAL A 405 5.44 6.48 -18.06
CA VAL A 405 5.46 5.95 -19.43
C VAL A 405 4.82 4.58 -19.32
N SER A 406 3.64 4.42 -19.91
CA SER A 406 2.97 3.13 -20.01
C SER A 406 3.64 2.32 -21.11
N ILE A 407 4.19 1.16 -20.75
CA ILE A 407 4.64 0.13 -21.68
C ILE A 407 3.90 -1.14 -21.27
N ALA A 408 3.29 -1.82 -22.24
CA ALA A 408 2.59 -3.06 -21.98
C ALA A 408 3.61 -4.14 -21.57
N PRO A 409 3.42 -4.86 -20.46
CA PRO A 409 4.24 -6.01 -20.12
C PRO A 409 3.99 -7.14 -21.12
N ASP A 410 5.05 -7.75 -21.65
CA ASP A 410 4.97 -9.03 -22.35
C ASP A 410 4.88 -10.15 -21.28
N GLU A 411 3.87 -11.00 -21.41
CA GLU A 411 3.79 -12.26 -20.66
C GLU A 411 4.65 -13.32 -21.37
N HIS A 412 5.45 -14.05 -20.58
CA HIS A 412 6.08 -15.39 -20.71
C HIS A 412 7.41 -15.33 -19.89
N ALA A 413 7.53 -16.11 -18.80
CA ALA A 413 8.74 -16.16 -17.93
C ALA A 413 9.25 -17.61 -17.82
N THR A 414 10.55 -17.96 -17.78
CA THR A 414 11.80 -17.27 -17.40
C THR A 414 12.96 -17.72 -18.31
N SER A 415 13.84 -16.81 -18.75
CA SER A 415 15.31 -17.00 -18.78
C SER A 415 16.01 -15.67 -19.12
N PRO A 416 16.55 -14.93 -18.14
CA PRO A 416 17.37 -13.70 -18.35
C PRO A 416 18.80 -14.05 -18.82
N TRP A 417 18.81 -14.94 -19.81
CA TRP A 417 19.72 -16.05 -20.04
C TRP A 417 20.19 -16.75 -18.76
N ALA A 418 19.22 -17.32 -18.04
CA ALA A 418 19.34 -18.01 -16.76
C ALA A 418 20.27 -17.29 -15.76
N SER A 419 20.01 -15.99 -15.60
CA SER A 419 20.75 -15.08 -14.71
C SER A 419 22.27 -15.13 -14.89
N LEU A 420 22.69 -15.38 -16.15
CA LEU A 420 24.00 -15.18 -16.79
C LEU A 420 25.03 -16.33 -16.81
N GLY A 421 24.64 -17.61 -16.76
CA GLY A 421 25.58 -18.66 -17.20
C GLY A 421 25.07 -20.10 -17.45
N ILE A 422 24.73 -20.53 -18.68
CA ILE A 422 23.44 -20.55 -19.42
C ILE A 422 23.50 -21.83 -20.31
N GLU A 423 22.42 -22.58 -20.61
CA GLU A 423 22.40 -23.48 -21.80
C GLU A 423 21.22 -23.14 -22.72
N LEU A 424 21.50 -23.01 -24.02
CA LEU A 424 20.65 -22.41 -25.06
C LEU A 424 20.17 -23.50 -26.01
N ASP A 425 18.90 -23.50 -26.42
CA ASP A 425 18.51 -24.26 -27.61
C ASP A 425 18.56 -23.43 -28.90
N GLU A 426 18.25 -22.13 -28.93
CA GLU A 426 18.50 -21.30 -30.13
C GLU A 426 18.65 -19.80 -29.81
N PRO A 427 19.86 -19.20 -29.98
CA PRO A 427 19.95 -17.78 -30.28
C PRO A 427 19.75 -17.62 -31.79
N GLU A 428 18.50 -17.63 -32.27
CA GLU A 428 18.23 -17.15 -33.63
C GLU A 428 18.59 -15.65 -33.69
N GLU A 429 19.61 -15.33 -34.51
CA GLU A 429 19.99 -14.01 -35.02
C GLU A 429 20.74 -12.98 -34.13
N LEU A 430 21.67 -13.40 -33.26
CA LEU A 430 22.70 -12.44 -32.77
C LEU A 430 23.97 -12.53 -33.63
N ASP A 431 24.38 -11.41 -34.23
CA ASP A 431 25.66 -11.28 -34.97
C ASP A 431 26.84 -11.78 -34.11
N GLU A 432 27.80 -12.49 -34.69
CA GLU A 432 29.00 -13.02 -33.99
C GLU A 432 29.73 -11.91 -33.21
N GLY A 433 29.72 -10.68 -33.76
CA GLY A 433 30.26 -9.51 -33.08
C GLY A 433 29.49 -9.11 -31.82
N TYR A 434 28.17 -9.30 -31.78
CA TYR A 434 27.33 -9.01 -30.60
C TYR A 434 27.54 -10.04 -29.49
N LEU A 435 27.65 -11.34 -29.84
CA LEU A 435 27.94 -12.42 -28.89
C LEU A 435 29.30 -12.25 -28.20
N SER A 436 30.32 -11.80 -28.94
CA SER A 436 31.63 -11.50 -28.36
C SER A 436 31.55 -10.40 -27.28
N VAL A 437 30.75 -9.36 -27.54
CA VAL A 437 30.55 -8.25 -26.59
C VAL A 437 29.73 -8.68 -25.38
N ILE A 438 28.71 -9.54 -25.55
CA ILE A 438 27.98 -10.14 -24.42
C ILE A 438 28.93 -10.98 -23.56
N ASN A 439 29.75 -11.85 -24.14
CA ASN A 439 30.70 -12.68 -23.38
C ASN A 439 31.70 -11.83 -22.58
N SER A 440 32.16 -10.72 -23.18
CA SER A 440 32.97 -9.73 -22.47
C SER A 440 32.23 -9.14 -21.28
N ALA A 441 30.95 -8.77 -21.44
CA ALA A 441 30.13 -8.26 -20.35
C ALA A 441 29.90 -9.29 -19.23
N VAL A 442 29.59 -10.54 -19.59
CA VAL A 442 29.39 -11.65 -18.63
C VAL A 442 30.65 -11.87 -17.80
N SER A 443 31.85 -11.75 -18.38
CA SER A 443 33.11 -11.89 -17.64
C SER A 443 33.34 -10.80 -16.57
N GLN A 444 32.64 -9.67 -16.69
CA GLN A 444 32.73 -8.53 -15.76
C GLN A 444 31.67 -8.63 -14.64
N TYR A 445 30.58 -9.36 -14.86
CA TYR A 445 29.55 -9.62 -13.85
C TYR A 445 30.09 -10.57 -12.74
N PRO A 446 29.71 -10.40 -11.45
CA PRO A 446 28.74 -9.45 -10.89
C PRO A 446 29.33 -8.12 -10.41
N LYS A 447 30.67 -7.95 -10.41
CA LYS A 447 31.31 -6.72 -9.93
C LYS A 447 31.07 -5.53 -10.86
N GLY A 448 31.09 -5.78 -12.17
CA GLY A 448 30.91 -4.81 -13.23
C GLY A 448 32.13 -3.90 -13.48
N ASP A 449 32.08 -3.17 -14.60
CA ASP A 449 32.99 -2.10 -15.01
C ASP A 449 32.16 -0.95 -15.59
N GLU A 450 32.07 0.16 -14.84
CA GLU A 450 31.24 1.30 -15.21
C GLU A 450 31.77 2.04 -16.44
N GLU A 451 33.09 2.14 -16.60
CA GLU A 451 33.69 2.81 -17.74
C GLU A 451 33.43 2.03 -19.03
N TRP A 452 33.59 0.71 -18.98
CA TRP A 452 33.30 -0.16 -20.11
C TRP A 452 31.82 -0.16 -20.45
N ALA A 453 30.94 -0.29 -19.45
CA ALA A 453 29.50 -0.27 -19.66
C ALA A 453 29.03 1.05 -20.29
N ASN A 454 29.59 2.20 -19.88
CA ASN A 454 29.29 3.50 -20.49
C ASN A 454 29.71 3.60 -21.96
N GLN A 455 30.83 2.99 -22.34
CA GLN A 455 31.26 2.95 -23.74
C GLN A 455 30.34 2.08 -24.60
N MET A 456 29.80 1.00 -24.03
CA MET A 456 28.94 0.06 -24.75
C MET A 456 27.46 0.48 -24.80
N GLU A 457 27.00 1.35 -23.90
CA GLU A 457 25.58 1.72 -23.70
C GLU A 457 24.85 2.12 -25.00
N ALA A 458 25.50 2.89 -25.87
CA ALA A 458 24.88 3.37 -27.10
C ALA A 458 24.63 2.25 -28.12
N ARG A 459 25.56 1.29 -28.26
CA ARG A 459 25.54 0.27 -29.33
C ARG A 459 25.12 -1.12 -28.87
N TYR A 460 25.41 -1.48 -27.62
CA TYR A 460 25.17 -2.79 -27.02
C TYR A 460 24.49 -2.63 -25.64
N PRO A 461 23.19 -2.27 -25.59
CA PRO A 461 22.50 -1.94 -24.34
C PRO A 461 22.46 -3.13 -23.36
N ILE A 462 22.24 -4.35 -23.84
CA ILE A 462 22.24 -5.56 -23.01
C ILE A 462 23.62 -5.82 -22.41
N ALA A 463 24.69 -5.69 -23.20
CA ALA A 463 26.05 -5.89 -22.70
C ALA A 463 26.45 -4.81 -21.67
N ALA A 464 26.08 -3.55 -21.92
CA ALA A 464 26.26 -2.48 -20.95
C ALA A 464 25.49 -2.74 -19.65
N TRP A 465 24.26 -3.24 -19.74
CA TRP A 465 23.46 -3.64 -18.58
C TRP A 465 24.14 -4.71 -17.74
N ILE A 466 24.58 -5.80 -18.38
CA ILE A 466 25.26 -6.94 -17.72
C ILE A 466 26.55 -6.49 -17.04
N ALA A 467 27.36 -5.68 -17.73
CA ALA A 467 28.64 -5.20 -17.20
C ALA A 467 28.51 -4.08 -16.16
N SER A 468 27.30 -3.60 -15.86
CA SER A 468 27.12 -2.53 -14.88
C SER A 468 27.39 -3.01 -13.46
N PRO A 469 28.15 -2.25 -12.63
CA PRO A 469 28.19 -2.47 -11.20
C PRO A 469 26.80 -2.37 -10.55
N PRO A 470 26.53 -3.10 -9.44
CA PRO A 470 25.23 -3.06 -8.76
C PRO A 470 24.77 -1.65 -8.36
N GLN A 471 25.70 -0.78 -7.93
CA GLN A 471 25.41 0.58 -7.47
C GLN A 471 24.98 1.53 -8.59
N THR A 472 25.47 1.34 -9.81
CA THR A 472 25.18 2.20 -10.96
C THR A 472 24.13 1.62 -11.89
N ARG A 473 23.62 0.42 -11.57
CA ARG A 473 22.62 -0.29 -12.35
C ARG A 473 21.27 0.45 -12.39
N TRP A 474 20.82 1.03 -11.28
CA TRP A 474 19.57 1.83 -11.26
C TRP A 474 19.62 3.04 -12.22
N PRO A 475 20.60 3.96 -12.13
CA PRO A 475 20.71 5.08 -13.08
C PRO A 475 20.86 4.62 -14.53
N ARG A 476 21.52 3.48 -14.79
CA ARG A 476 21.64 2.93 -16.15
C ARG A 476 20.31 2.41 -16.67
N TRP A 477 19.54 1.72 -15.83
CA TRP A 477 18.20 1.26 -16.19
C TRP A 477 17.31 2.44 -16.60
N GLN A 478 17.32 3.54 -15.84
CA GLN A 478 16.53 4.72 -16.17
C GLN A 478 16.82 5.26 -17.58
N ARG A 479 18.07 5.14 -18.06
CA ARG A 479 18.47 5.53 -19.42
C ARG A 479 18.17 4.47 -20.47
N LEU A 480 18.25 3.18 -20.10
CA LEU A 480 18.10 2.05 -21.02
C LEU A 480 16.69 1.44 -21.05
N ARG A 481 15.77 1.78 -20.15
CA ARG A 481 14.44 1.12 -20.02
C ARG A 481 13.62 1.10 -21.30
N GLY A 482 13.77 2.09 -22.19
CA GLY A 482 13.12 2.09 -23.51
C GLY A 482 13.80 1.21 -24.58
N ARG A 483 14.90 0.53 -24.26
CA ARG A 483 15.76 -0.28 -25.15
C ARG A 483 16.11 -1.65 -24.57
N LEU A 484 15.59 -1.97 -23.39
CA LEU A 484 15.88 -3.18 -22.64
C LEU A 484 14.56 -3.89 -22.38
N GLU A 485 14.51 -5.20 -22.65
CA GLU A 485 13.32 -5.99 -22.32
C GLU A 485 13.17 -6.11 -20.80
N SER A 486 11.93 -6.16 -20.31
CA SER A 486 11.60 -6.15 -18.89
C SER A 486 12.18 -7.33 -18.11
N GLN A 487 12.38 -8.48 -18.75
CA GLN A 487 13.00 -9.67 -18.15
C GLN A 487 14.42 -9.45 -17.60
N TRP A 488 15.16 -8.47 -18.13
CA TRP A 488 16.51 -8.13 -17.66
C TRP A 488 16.53 -7.47 -16.28
N LEU A 489 15.36 -7.07 -15.74
CA LEU A 489 15.21 -6.57 -14.38
C LEU A 489 15.58 -7.58 -13.31
N VAL A 490 15.65 -8.88 -13.61
CA VAL A 490 16.11 -9.91 -12.64
C VAL A 490 17.49 -9.58 -12.05
N LEU A 491 18.35 -8.92 -12.83
CA LEU A 491 19.72 -8.57 -12.42
C LEU A 491 19.76 -7.34 -11.53
N MET A 492 18.63 -6.63 -11.35
CA MET A 492 18.55 -5.51 -10.42
C MET A 492 18.68 -6.02 -8.98
N ASN A 493 19.53 -5.36 -8.20
CA ASN A 493 19.63 -5.63 -6.77
C ASN A 493 18.82 -4.59 -5.99
N LEU A 494 17.83 -5.05 -5.22
CA LEU A 494 17.01 -4.22 -4.33
C LEU A 494 17.82 -3.52 -3.23
N ASP A 495 19.05 -3.95 -2.94
CA ASP A 495 19.95 -3.27 -1.98
C ASP A 495 20.54 -1.97 -2.52
N ASN A 496 20.61 -1.82 -3.83
CA ASN A 496 21.16 -0.61 -4.47
C ASN A 496 20.08 0.19 -5.20
N LEU A 497 18.81 -0.17 -4.98
CA LEU A 497 17.65 0.49 -5.55
C LEU A 497 17.12 1.53 -4.56
N PRO A 498 16.88 2.77 -4.98
CA PRO A 498 16.09 3.71 -4.20
C PRO A 498 14.70 3.15 -3.94
N LEU A 499 14.42 2.73 -2.71
CA LEU A 499 13.18 2.04 -2.33
C LEU A 499 11.94 2.92 -2.58
N GLU A 500 12.09 4.24 -2.51
CA GLU A 500 11.07 5.24 -2.84
C GLU A 500 10.57 5.10 -4.30
N ARG A 501 11.35 4.43 -5.16
CA ARG A 501 11.10 4.23 -6.60
C ARG A 501 10.79 2.79 -6.96
N LEU A 502 10.59 1.92 -5.96
CA LEU A 502 10.29 0.50 -6.17
C LEU A 502 9.04 0.30 -7.03
N SER A 503 8.01 1.14 -6.86
CA SER A 503 6.80 1.08 -7.67
C SER A 503 7.05 1.28 -9.16
N GLU A 504 8.10 2.02 -9.55
CA GLU A 504 8.42 2.25 -10.97
C GLU A 504 9.01 1.01 -11.64
N ILE A 505 9.83 0.26 -10.90
CA ILE A 505 10.34 -1.02 -11.39
C ILE A 505 9.23 -2.05 -11.41
N ALA A 506 8.41 -2.08 -10.36
CA ALA A 506 7.33 -3.04 -10.27
C ALA A 506 6.28 -2.84 -11.37
N GLU A 507 6.12 -1.63 -11.88
CA GLU A 507 5.26 -1.34 -13.03
C GLU A 507 5.67 -2.14 -14.27
N GLU A 508 6.97 -2.18 -14.58
CA GLU A 508 7.52 -2.80 -15.79
C GLU A 508 7.93 -4.28 -15.61
N ALA A 509 8.19 -4.71 -14.38
CA ALA A 509 8.71 -6.04 -14.12
C ALA A 509 7.67 -7.15 -14.43
N PRO A 510 8.08 -8.26 -15.08
CA PRO A 510 7.20 -9.42 -15.26
C PRO A 510 6.95 -10.11 -13.92
N ASP A 511 5.85 -10.87 -13.82
CA ASP A 511 5.39 -11.49 -12.57
C ASP A 511 6.44 -12.44 -11.94
N SER A 512 7.25 -13.12 -12.76
CA SER A 512 8.35 -13.97 -12.26
C SER A 512 9.43 -13.17 -11.52
N VAL A 513 9.79 -12.00 -12.02
CA VAL A 513 10.76 -11.10 -11.37
C VAL A 513 10.14 -10.50 -10.11
N LEU A 514 8.85 -10.16 -10.15
CA LEU A 514 8.11 -9.70 -8.98
C LEU A 514 8.04 -10.77 -7.88
N ALA A 515 7.93 -12.05 -8.23
CA ALA A 515 7.99 -13.14 -7.26
C ALA A 515 9.36 -13.21 -6.55
N GLU A 516 10.47 -13.07 -7.28
CA GLU A 516 11.81 -12.98 -6.66
C GLU A 516 11.96 -11.73 -5.78
N PHE A 517 11.42 -10.59 -6.23
CA PHE A 517 11.44 -9.35 -5.46
C PHE A 517 10.58 -9.44 -4.20
N SER A 518 9.43 -10.13 -4.24
CA SER A 518 8.57 -10.37 -3.09
C SER A 518 9.32 -11.08 -1.95
N ILE A 519 10.11 -12.12 -2.28
CA ILE A 519 10.94 -12.86 -1.30
C ILE A 519 11.99 -11.93 -0.68
N LYS A 520 12.72 -11.20 -1.51
CA LYS A 520 13.75 -10.26 -1.04
C LYS A 520 13.13 -9.12 -0.22
N MET A 521 11.99 -8.60 -0.64
CA MET A 521 11.25 -7.54 0.06
C MET A 521 10.81 -8.00 1.44
N THR A 522 10.25 -9.21 1.53
CA THR A 522 9.88 -9.85 2.80
C THR A 522 11.09 -9.98 3.74
N ALA A 523 12.25 -10.39 3.23
CA ALA A 523 13.47 -10.46 4.03
C ALA A 523 13.90 -9.09 4.55
N LYS A 524 13.88 -8.06 3.69
CA LYS A 524 14.26 -6.68 4.08
C LYS A 524 13.31 -6.06 5.09
N LEU A 525 12.00 -6.27 4.95
CA LEU A 525 11.00 -5.78 5.92
C LEU A 525 11.16 -6.42 7.30
N ARG A 526 11.62 -7.67 7.35
CA ARG A 526 11.89 -8.38 8.61
C ARG A 526 13.20 -7.94 9.26
N GLU A 527 14.18 -7.52 8.47
CA GLU A 527 15.46 -7.01 8.95
C GLU A 527 15.37 -5.56 9.45
N ASP A 528 14.77 -4.68 8.65
CA ASP A 528 14.56 -3.26 8.97
C ASP A 528 13.09 -2.87 8.72
N GLN A 529 12.34 -2.65 9.81
CA GLN A 529 10.94 -2.22 9.74
C GLN A 529 10.78 -0.82 9.11
N GLU A 530 11.80 0.03 9.13
CA GLU A 530 11.74 1.36 8.51
C GLU A 530 11.72 1.28 6.97
N THR A 531 12.15 0.16 6.40
CA THR A 531 12.07 -0.14 4.97
C THR A 531 10.65 0.09 4.44
N ALA A 532 9.62 -0.21 5.23
CA ALA A 532 8.22 0.01 4.86
C ALA A 532 7.86 1.49 4.65
N LEU A 533 8.46 2.39 5.44
CA LEU A 533 8.29 3.83 5.25
C LEU A 533 8.92 4.27 3.93
N ARG A 534 10.12 3.74 3.61
CA ARG A 534 10.87 4.07 2.39
C ARG A 534 10.17 3.59 1.12
N THR A 535 9.60 2.38 1.13
CA THR A 535 8.95 1.78 -0.05
C THR A 535 7.59 2.37 -0.38
N ARG A 536 6.88 2.94 0.61
CA ARG A 536 5.54 3.48 0.43
C ARG A 536 5.52 4.63 -0.60
N PRO A 537 4.85 4.47 -1.77
CA PRO A 537 4.90 5.45 -2.86
C PRO A 537 3.95 6.63 -2.64
N ALA A 538 4.28 7.82 -3.17
CA ALA A 538 3.44 9.01 -3.06
C ALA A 538 2.34 9.06 -4.15
N THR A 539 1.50 8.02 -4.22
CA THR A 539 0.41 7.90 -5.22
C THR A 539 -0.96 7.86 -4.53
N ASP A 540 -1.97 8.50 -5.11
CA ASP A 540 -3.37 8.33 -4.66
C ASP A 540 -3.78 6.86 -4.82
N PRO A 541 -4.42 6.22 -3.82
CA PRO A 541 -4.77 4.82 -3.93
C PRO A 541 -5.78 4.53 -5.05
N LYS A 542 -6.62 5.50 -5.45
CA LYS A 542 -7.55 5.33 -6.58
C LYS A 542 -6.84 5.27 -7.92
N ASP A 543 -5.73 5.99 -8.04
CA ASP A 543 -4.90 6.09 -9.24
C ASP A 543 -3.70 5.14 -9.17
N ALA A 544 -3.72 4.15 -8.28
CA ALA A 544 -2.59 3.27 -8.07
C ALA A 544 -2.31 2.44 -9.33
N SER A 545 -1.13 2.62 -9.90
CA SER A 545 -0.63 1.83 -11.02
C SER A 545 -0.36 0.37 -10.62
N ARG A 546 -0.05 -0.51 -11.59
CA ARG A 546 0.29 -1.91 -11.31
C ARG A 546 1.42 -2.04 -10.30
N GLY A 547 2.48 -1.24 -10.44
CA GLY A 547 3.61 -1.22 -9.54
C GLY A 547 3.28 -0.67 -8.14
N ALA A 548 2.43 0.35 -8.05
CA ALA A 548 1.96 0.86 -6.75
C ALA A 548 1.07 -0.16 -6.02
N ALA A 549 0.18 -0.82 -6.77
CA ALA A 549 -0.66 -1.90 -6.26
C ALA A 549 0.16 -3.12 -5.82
N TRP A 550 1.23 -3.46 -6.54
CA TRP A 550 2.17 -4.49 -6.12
C TRP A 550 2.89 -4.13 -4.81
N VAL A 551 3.40 -2.89 -4.67
CA VAL A 551 3.99 -2.45 -3.38
C VAL A 551 2.96 -2.51 -2.25
N ALA A 552 1.72 -2.09 -2.50
CA ALA A 552 0.63 -2.18 -1.54
C ALA A 552 0.37 -3.64 -1.11
N ALA A 553 0.36 -4.57 -2.06
CA ALA A 553 0.24 -6.01 -1.78
C ALA A 553 1.40 -6.49 -0.90
N GLN A 554 2.65 -6.12 -1.19
CA GLN A 554 3.81 -6.51 -0.38
C GLN A 554 3.74 -5.99 1.07
N LEU A 555 3.25 -4.76 1.26
CA LEU A 555 3.03 -4.18 2.59
C LEU A 555 1.91 -4.90 3.34
N LEU A 556 0.81 -5.26 2.67
CA LEU A 556 -0.28 -6.03 3.25
C LEU A 556 0.16 -7.45 3.64
N SER A 557 0.84 -8.17 2.74
CA SER A 557 1.38 -9.52 3.01
C SER A 557 2.29 -9.56 4.23
N ASN A 558 2.98 -8.45 4.51
CA ASN A 558 3.88 -8.33 5.65
C ASN A 558 3.29 -7.57 6.84
N ALA A 559 1.99 -7.25 6.83
CA ALA A 559 1.31 -6.52 7.90
C ALA A 559 1.62 -7.03 9.32
N PRO A 560 1.74 -8.36 9.58
CA PRO A 560 2.14 -8.89 10.88
C PRO A 560 3.48 -8.41 11.44
N TRP A 561 4.39 -8.04 10.55
CA TRP A 561 5.76 -7.65 10.87
C TRP A 561 5.95 -6.13 10.87
N LEU A 562 4.95 -5.37 10.41
CA LEU A 562 5.01 -3.92 10.33
C LEU A 562 4.58 -3.26 11.64
N PRO A 563 5.19 -2.11 11.99
CA PRO A 563 4.83 -1.35 13.19
C PRO A 563 3.35 -0.96 13.24
N GLU A 564 2.77 -0.90 14.44
CA GLU A 564 1.35 -0.55 14.64
C GLU A 564 0.96 0.82 14.08
N HIS A 565 1.89 1.79 14.10
CA HIS A 565 1.65 3.13 13.55
C HIS A 565 1.45 3.13 12.03
N MET A 566 1.76 2.05 11.32
CA MET A 566 1.47 1.90 9.90
C MET A 566 0.14 1.23 9.61
N HIS A 567 -0.51 0.58 10.60
CA HIS A 567 -1.72 -0.22 10.34
C HIS A 567 -2.89 0.63 9.83
N SER A 568 -2.99 1.88 10.26
CA SER A 568 -3.96 2.85 9.73
C SER A 568 -3.74 3.12 8.24
N ASP A 569 -2.49 3.31 7.79
CA ASP A 569 -2.15 3.51 6.38
C ASP A 569 -2.36 2.24 5.56
N LEU A 570 -2.08 1.06 6.11
CA LEU A 570 -2.37 -0.22 5.44
C LEU A 570 -3.85 -0.36 5.11
N LEU A 571 -4.73 0.01 6.05
CA LEU A 571 -6.18 -0.08 5.87
C LEU A 571 -6.74 1.04 4.96
N ASN A 572 -6.19 2.26 5.06
CA ASN A 572 -6.73 3.42 4.34
C ASN A 572 -6.15 3.59 2.94
N TRP A 573 -4.89 3.20 2.72
CA TRP A 573 -4.20 3.30 1.44
C TRP A 573 -3.93 1.94 0.82
N SER A 574 -3.19 1.06 1.51
CA SER A 574 -2.69 -0.17 0.87
C SER A 574 -3.82 -1.06 0.38
N LEU A 575 -4.90 -1.20 1.15
CA LEU A 575 -6.08 -1.97 0.75
C LEU A 575 -6.68 -1.46 -0.57
N GLU A 576 -6.87 -0.15 -0.70
CA GLU A 576 -7.49 0.44 -1.90
C GLU A 576 -6.53 0.47 -3.08
N ALA A 577 -5.25 0.79 -2.85
CA ALA A 577 -4.21 0.77 -3.87
C ALA A 577 -3.99 -0.64 -4.43
N TRP A 578 -4.00 -1.67 -3.57
CA TRP A 578 -3.94 -3.07 -3.99
C TRP A 578 -5.15 -3.44 -4.86
N LEU A 579 -6.36 -3.06 -4.45
CA LEU A 579 -7.59 -3.39 -5.17
C LEU A 579 -7.78 -2.63 -6.50
N ALA A 580 -7.07 -1.52 -6.71
CA ALA A 580 -7.10 -0.79 -7.96
C ALA A 580 -6.53 -1.63 -9.13
N ASN A 581 -5.38 -2.27 -8.92
CA ASN A 581 -4.72 -3.15 -9.89
C ASN A 581 -4.09 -4.38 -9.20
N PRO A 582 -4.89 -5.34 -8.71
CA PRO A 582 -4.39 -6.47 -7.94
C PRO A 582 -3.33 -7.29 -8.70
N PRO A 583 -2.16 -7.59 -8.09
CA PRO A 583 -1.21 -8.53 -8.67
C PRO A 583 -1.81 -9.94 -8.72
N HIS A 584 -1.39 -10.75 -9.70
CA HIS A 584 -1.86 -12.14 -9.84
C HIS A 584 -1.72 -12.92 -8.52
N ASP A 585 -0.53 -12.93 -7.92
CA ASP A 585 -0.27 -13.47 -6.59
C ASP A 585 -0.75 -12.49 -5.50
N SER A 586 -1.93 -12.78 -4.95
CA SER A 586 -2.64 -11.89 -4.02
C SER A 586 -3.11 -12.60 -2.74
N ILE A 587 -2.80 -13.88 -2.58
CA ILE A 587 -3.24 -14.68 -1.42
C ILE A 587 -2.67 -14.12 -0.13
N GLN A 588 -1.36 -13.87 -0.10
CA GLN A 588 -0.69 -13.37 1.11
C GLN A 588 -1.20 -11.98 1.51
N ALA A 589 -1.52 -11.12 0.54
CA ALA A 589 -2.08 -9.80 0.80
C ALA A 589 -3.48 -9.92 1.42
N LEU A 590 -4.30 -10.84 0.91
CA LEU A 590 -5.62 -11.15 1.46
C LEU A 590 -5.53 -11.70 2.90
N GLU A 591 -4.56 -12.57 3.19
CA GLU A 591 -4.27 -13.04 4.55
C GLU A 591 -3.86 -11.88 5.47
N GLY A 592 -3.01 -10.99 4.98
CA GLY A 592 -2.57 -9.78 5.68
C GLY A 592 -3.73 -8.87 6.07
N VAL A 593 -4.68 -8.66 5.15
CA VAL A 593 -5.92 -7.92 5.44
C VAL A 593 -6.75 -8.64 6.50
N ALA A 594 -6.98 -9.95 6.36
CA ALA A 594 -7.73 -10.73 7.35
C ALA A 594 -7.08 -10.69 8.74
N TRP A 595 -5.75 -10.66 8.79
CA TRP A 595 -4.98 -10.53 10.02
C TRP A 595 -5.16 -9.15 10.68
N LEU A 596 -5.16 -8.06 9.90
CA LEU A 596 -5.40 -6.70 10.40
C LEU A 596 -6.77 -6.57 11.10
N TYR A 597 -7.77 -7.34 10.64
CA TYR A 597 -9.11 -7.38 11.21
C TYR A 597 -9.35 -8.50 12.24
N SER A 598 -8.32 -9.28 12.60
CA SER A 598 -8.47 -10.40 13.53
C SER A 598 -8.74 -9.97 14.99
N SER A 599 -9.31 -10.88 15.79
CA SER A 599 -9.80 -10.63 17.15
C SER A 599 -8.77 -9.93 18.04
N GLY A 600 -9.11 -8.71 18.47
CA GLY A 600 -8.25 -7.85 19.29
C GLY A 600 -7.61 -6.67 18.52
N ARG A 601 -7.74 -6.63 17.19
CA ARG A 601 -7.20 -5.55 16.32
C ARG A 601 -8.26 -4.84 15.47
N GLY A 602 -9.38 -5.49 15.18
CA GLY A 602 -10.51 -4.91 14.43
C GLY A 602 -11.89 -5.34 14.97
N ASP A 603 -12.95 -4.65 14.53
CA ASP A 603 -14.35 -4.99 14.80
C ASP A 603 -14.92 -5.84 13.65
N ASP A 604 -15.58 -6.97 13.95
CA ASP A 604 -16.18 -7.87 12.94
C ASP A 604 -17.19 -7.13 12.05
N VAL A 605 -17.85 -6.09 12.59
CA VAL A 605 -18.76 -5.21 11.86
C VAL A 605 -18.04 -4.43 10.75
N SER A 606 -16.79 -4.05 10.98
CA SER A 606 -15.98 -3.30 10.00
C SER A 606 -15.35 -4.19 8.93
N PHE A 607 -15.13 -5.47 9.23
CA PHE A 607 -14.47 -6.39 8.31
C PHE A 607 -15.39 -6.91 7.19
N ARG A 608 -16.68 -7.16 7.49
CA ARG A 608 -17.62 -7.70 6.51
C ARG A 608 -17.75 -6.87 5.22
N PRO A 609 -17.95 -5.54 5.27
CA PRO A 609 -18.02 -4.73 4.06
C PRO A 609 -16.71 -4.77 3.26
N VAL A 610 -15.56 -4.87 3.95
CA VAL A 610 -14.25 -4.94 3.31
C VAL A 610 -14.09 -6.26 2.55
N ILE A 611 -14.37 -7.39 3.19
CA ILE A 611 -14.22 -8.70 2.55
C ILE A 611 -15.23 -8.91 1.41
N GLU A 612 -16.45 -8.37 1.54
CA GLU A 612 -17.43 -8.34 0.45
C GLU A 612 -16.95 -7.48 -0.73
N GLY A 613 -16.32 -6.32 -0.46
CA GLY A 613 -15.70 -5.50 -1.49
C GLY A 613 -14.57 -6.21 -2.22
N ILE A 614 -13.68 -6.90 -1.49
CA ILE A 614 -12.62 -7.72 -2.09
C ILE A 614 -13.22 -8.86 -2.93
N ARG A 615 -14.28 -9.51 -2.44
CA ARG A 615 -14.98 -10.58 -3.17
C ARG A 615 -15.59 -10.07 -4.47
N SER A 616 -16.27 -8.92 -4.43
CA SER A 616 -16.83 -8.28 -5.63
C SER A 616 -15.72 -7.99 -6.64
N LYS A 617 -14.59 -7.43 -6.19
CA LYS A 617 -13.45 -7.16 -7.07
C LYS A 617 -12.86 -8.45 -7.65
N GLY A 618 -12.73 -9.49 -6.82
CA GLY A 618 -12.24 -10.81 -7.24
C GLY A 618 -13.08 -11.43 -8.37
N GLN A 619 -14.40 -11.26 -8.33
CA GLN A 619 -15.31 -11.77 -9.37
C GLN A 619 -15.15 -11.07 -10.73
N GLU A 620 -14.67 -9.82 -10.75
CA GLU A 620 -14.40 -9.06 -11.98
C GLU A 620 -13.07 -9.44 -12.65
N LEU A 621 -12.15 -10.08 -11.90
CA LEU A 621 -10.82 -10.42 -12.37
C LEU A 621 -10.81 -11.67 -13.29
N PRO A 622 -9.74 -11.85 -14.09
CA PRO A 622 -9.52 -13.04 -14.90
C PRO A 622 -9.58 -14.35 -14.10
N VAL A 623 -9.91 -15.46 -14.77
CA VAL A 623 -10.19 -16.76 -14.13
C VAL A 623 -8.94 -17.44 -13.56
N ASP A 624 -7.78 -17.11 -14.08
CA ASP A 624 -6.47 -17.53 -13.61
C ASP A 624 -6.00 -16.79 -12.35
N HIS A 625 -6.57 -15.63 -12.04
CA HIS A 625 -6.17 -14.82 -10.90
C HIS A 625 -6.56 -15.44 -9.54
N ASP A 626 -5.66 -15.41 -8.56
CA ASP A 626 -5.87 -15.91 -7.20
C ASP A 626 -7.14 -15.40 -6.50
N LEU A 627 -7.42 -14.10 -6.58
CA LEU A 627 -8.61 -13.49 -5.97
C LEU A 627 -9.91 -13.98 -6.62
N ASN A 628 -9.89 -14.28 -7.92
CA ASN A 628 -11.03 -14.88 -8.59
C ASN A 628 -11.27 -16.31 -8.06
N THR A 629 -10.20 -17.09 -7.95
CA THR A 629 -10.23 -18.45 -7.40
C THR A 629 -10.77 -18.45 -5.96
N TRP A 630 -10.29 -17.55 -5.11
CA TRP A 630 -10.83 -17.37 -3.75
C TRP A 630 -12.30 -16.93 -3.75
N ALA A 631 -12.68 -15.94 -4.57
CA ALA A 631 -14.06 -15.45 -4.61
C ALA A 631 -15.07 -16.52 -5.07
N ARG A 632 -14.65 -17.42 -5.97
CA ARG A 632 -15.42 -18.60 -6.40
C ARG A 632 -15.56 -19.62 -5.28
N LEU A 633 -14.48 -19.93 -4.56
CA LEU A 633 -14.53 -20.80 -3.37
C LEU A 633 -15.52 -20.26 -2.32
N VAL A 634 -15.46 -18.95 -2.05
CA VAL A 634 -16.40 -18.29 -1.13
C VAL A 634 -17.84 -18.41 -1.62
N GLY A 635 -18.08 -18.16 -2.91
CA GLY A 635 -19.40 -18.37 -3.52
C GLY A 635 -19.91 -19.80 -3.37
N ARG A 636 -19.02 -20.79 -3.54
CA ARG A 636 -19.36 -22.20 -3.34
C ARG A 636 -19.74 -22.54 -1.90
N MET A 637 -19.02 -22.01 -0.91
CA MET A 637 -19.32 -22.28 0.50
C MET A 637 -20.58 -21.56 1.00
N LEU A 638 -20.92 -20.42 0.39
CA LEU A 638 -22.15 -19.69 0.69
C LEU A 638 -23.38 -20.21 -0.09
N GLY A 639 -23.19 -21.16 -1.01
CA GLY A 639 -24.26 -21.81 -1.76
C GLY A 639 -24.70 -21.05 -3.02
N ASP A 640 -23.87 -20.15 -3.52
CA ASP A 640 -24.18 -19.32 -4.70
C ASP A 640 -24.03 -20.11 -6.00
N ASN A 641 -22.95 -20.90 -6.14
CA ASN A 641 -22.63 -21.70 -7.34
C ASN A 641 -21.86 -22.98 -6.98
N GLU A 642 -22.04 -24.06 -7.75
CA GLU A 642 -21.16 -25.23 -7.72
C GLU A 642 -19.84 -24.94 -8.45
N LEU A 643 -18.76 -25.61 -8.06
CA LEU A 643 -17.48 -25.53 -8.78
C LEU A 643 -17.40 -26.68 -9.79
N ASP A 644 -17.00 -26.39 -11.02
CA ASP A 644 -16.66 -27.42 -12.00
C ASP A 644 -15.30 -28.06 -11.72
N LEU A 645 -14.94 -29.09 -12.51
CA LEU A 645 -13.68 -29.79 -12.30
C LEU A 645 -12.50 -28.82 -12.44
N GLU A 646 -12.41 -28.05 -13.53
CA GLU A 646 -11.30 -27.12 -13.78
C GLU A 646 -11.14 -26.07 -12.66
N GLU A 647 -12.25 -25.55 -12.14
CA GLU A 647 -12.28 -24.62 -11.02
C GLU A 647 -11.77 -25.26 -9.72
N LEU A 648 -12.14 -26.52 -9.48
CA LEU A 648 -11.65 -27.29 -8.34
C LEU A 648 -10.15 -27.57 -8.46
N GLU A 649 -9.66 -27.91 -9.66
CA GLU A 649 -8.23 -28.10 -9.92
C GLU A 649 -7.45 -26.83 -9.61
N ARG A 650 -7.95 -25.66 -10.05
CA ARG A 650 -7.33 -24.36 -9.74
C ARG A 650 -7.36 -24.06 -8.25
N THR A 651 -8.49 -24.31 -7.59
CA THR A 651 -8.68 -24.07 -6.15
C THR A 651 -7.62 -24.79 -5.32
N VAL A 652 -7.38 -26.07 -5.59
CA VAL A 652 -6.42 -26.87 -4.79
C VAL A 652 -4.96 -26.61 -5.14
N ASN A 653 -4.67 -26.12 -6.35
CA ASN A 653 -3.32 -25.78 -6.78
C ASN A 653 -2.88 -24.38 -6.30
N VAL A 654 -3.83 -23.46 -6.14
CA VAL A 654 -3.56 -22.05 -5.83
C VAL A 654 -3.79 -21.75 -4.34
N LEU A 655 -4.90 -22.23 -3.76
CA LEU A 655 -5.31 -21.83 -2.41
C LEU A 655 -4.77 -22.77 -1.31
N PRO A 656 -4.47 -22.23 -0.10
CA PRO A 656 -4.01 -23.04 1.02
C PRO A 656 -4.98 -24.16 1.40
N THR A 657 -4.45 -25.30 1.85
CA THR A 657 -5.25 -26.48 2.22
C THR A 657 -6.33 -26.15 3.25
N GLY A 658 -6.02 -25.31 4.24
CA GLY A 658 -6.98 -24.89 5.27
C GLY A 658 -8.18 -24.08 4.78
N TRP A 659 -8.13 -23.55 3.56
CA TRP A 659 -9.20 -22.74 2.98
C TRP A 659 -10.28 -23.61 2.36
N TRP A 660 -9.90 -24.64 1.61
CA TRP A 660 -10.84 -25.56 0.94
C TRP A 660 -11.07 -26.87 1.72
N ALA A 661 -10.31 -27.14 2.79
CA ALA A 661 -10.52 -28.32 3.63
C ALA A 661 -11.99 -28.58 4.03
N PRO A 662 -12.82 -27.57 4.39
CA PRO A 662 -14.22 -27.84 4.75
C PRO A 662 -15.06 -28.56 3.68
N ILE A 663 -14.68 -28.47 2.40
CA ILE A 663 -15.33 -29.19 1.29
C ILE A 663 -14.51 -30.40 0.80
N SER A 664 -13.36 -30.72 1.42
CA SER A 664 -12.45 -31.74 0.91
C SER A 664 -13.04 -33.15 0.91
N SER A 665 -13.85 -33.50 1.92
CA SER A 665 -14.49 -34.82 1.99
C SER A 665 -15.48 -35.03 0.84
N GLU A 666 -16.35 -34.06 0.60
CA GLU A 666 -17.31 -34.07 -0.50
C GLU A 666 -16.60 -34.09 -1.86
N PHE A 667 -15.59 -33.22 -2.01
CA PHE A 667 -14.79 -33.12 -3.21
C PHE A 667 -14.10 -34.44 -3.58
N LEU A 668 -13.44 -35.07 -2.61
CA LEU A 668 -12.78 -36.36 -2.82
C LEU A 668 -13.76 -37.46 -3.21
N ILE A 669 -14.96 -37.50 -2.60
CA ILE A 669 -16.00 -38.45 -2.95
C ILE A 669 -16.43 -38.26 -4.41
N ASN A 670 -16.68 -37.02 -4.83
CA ASN A 670 -17.13 -36.71 -6.19
C ASN A 670 -16.10 -37.14 -7.23
N LEU A 671 -14.81 -36.87 -6.99
CA LEU A 671 -13.73 -37.28 -7.87
C LEU A 671 -13.50 -38.81 -7.92
N LEU A 672 -13.73 -39.53 -6.81
CA LEU A 672 -13.61 -41.00 -6.81
C LEU A 672 -14.79 -41.71 -7.49
N ARG A 673 -15.88 -41.01 -7.81
CA ARG A 673 -17.07 -41.60 -8.45
C ARG A 673 -16.91 -41.82 -9.94
N GLU A 674 -16.11 -41.00 -10.63
CA GLU A 674 -15.84 -41.12 -12.06
C GLU A 674 -14.41 -41.62 -12.33
N GLU A 675 -14.18 -42.31 -13.45
CA GLU A 675 -12.87 -42.91 -13.72
C GLU A 675 -11.84 -41.88 -14.23
N GLU A 676 -12.24 -40.98 -15.11
CA GLU A 676 -11.40 -39.91 -15.67
C GLU A 676 -10.88 -38.95 -14.59
N SER A 677 -11.73 -38.54 -13.65
CA SER A 677 -11.34 -37.70 -12.51
C SER A 677 -10.49 -38.43 -11.48
N THR A 678 -10.61 -39.77 -11.39
CA THR A 678 -9.71 -40.58 -10.56
C THR A 678 -8.29 -40.62 -11.15
N ASP A 679 -8.13 -40.61 -12.47
CA ASP A 679 -6.82 -40.52 -13.11
C ASP A 679 -6.15 -39.17 -12.86
N TRP A 680 -6.94 -38.10 -12.88
CA TRP A 680 -6.46 -36.78 -12.48
C TRP A 680 -6.01 -36.74 -11.01
N LEU A 681 -6.80 -37.30 -10.09
CA LEU A 681 -6.45 -37.42 -8.66
C LEU A 681 -5.13 -38.14 -8.42
N ILE A 682 -4.87 -39.21 -9.18
CA ILE A 682 -3.63 -39.99 -9.07
C ILE A 682 -2.44 -39.20 -9.62
N SER A 683 -2.67 -38.38 -10.65
CA SER A 683 -1.63 -37.57 -11.29
C SER A 683 -1.25 -36.33 -10.48
N ASN A 684 -2.16 -35.82 -9.64
CA ASN A 684 -1.98 -34.59 -8.85
C ASN A 684 -1.91 -34.90 -7.34
N PRO A 685 -0.70 -35.01 -6.75
CA PRO A 685 -0.54 -35.35 -5.35
C PRO A 685 -0.95 -34.18 -4.44
N LEU A 686 -2.11 -34.30 -3.79
CA LEU A 686 -2.61 -33.34 -2.80
C LEU A 686 -2.50 -33.91 -1.38
N PRO A 687 -2.38 -33.07 -0.33
CA PRO A 687 -2.20 -33.49 1.06
C PRO A 687 -3.53 -34.01 1.68
N TRP A 688 -4.11 -35.05 1.10
CA TRP A 688 -5.43 -35.58 1.44
C TRP A 688 -5.60 -35.97 2.92
N CYS A 689 -4.53 -36.47 3.56
CA CYS A 689 -4.55 -36.73 4.99
C CYS A 689 -4.78 -35.45 5.81
N ALA A 690 -4.10 -34.35 5.47
CA ALA A 690 -4.23 -33.07 6.18
C ALA A 690 -5.55 -32.34 5.84
N ALA A 691 -6.04 -32.50 4.60
CA ALA A 691 -7.30 -31.91 4.17
C ALA A 691 -8.52 -32.61 4.82
N VAL A 692 -8.61 -33.94 4.70
CA VAL A 692 -9.81 -34.71 5.07
C VAL A 692 -9.84 -35.08 6.57
N LEU A 693 -8.70 -35.38 7.18
CA LEU A 693 -8.64 -35.83 8.58
C LEU A 693 -8.60 -34.63 9.54
N ARG A 694 -9.64 -33.80 9.49
CA ARG A 694 -9.87 -32.68 10.40
C ARG A 694 -11.06 -32.93 11.36
N PRO A 695 -10.98 -32.47 12.62
CA PRO A 695 -12.05 -32.59 13.59
C PRO A 695 -13.33 -31.90 13.12
N ILE A 696 -14.46 -32.45 13.55
CA ILE A 696 -15.78 -31.87 13.30
C ILE A 696 -15.87 -30.52 14.01
N GLY A 697 -16.30 -29.49 13.28
CA GLY A 697 -16.47 -28.15 13.82
C GLY A 697 -15.21 -27.27 13.77
N GLU A 698 -14.12 -27.73 13.15
CA GLU A 698 -12.95 -26.87 12.90
C GLU A 698 -13.32 -25.72 11.98
N GLU A 699 -13.04 -24.48 12.39
CA GLU A 699 -13.32 -23.28 11.61
C GLU A 699 -12.50 -23.24 10.32
N CYS A 700 -13.12 -22.78 9.23
CA CYS A 700 -12.45 -22.51 7.97
C CYS A 700 -11.42 -21.39 8.16
N GLN A 701 -10.22 -21.58 7.61
CA GLN A 701 -9.14 -20.60 7.70
C GLN A 701 -9.24 -19.51 6.63
N ALA A 702 -10.08 -19.70 5.60
CA ALA A 702 -10.23 -18.74 4.53
C ALA A 702 -10.80 -17.40 5.04
N PRO A 703 -10.23 -16.27 4.60
CA PRO A 703 -10.76 -14.94 4.87
C PRO A 703 -12.24 -14.82 4.50
N GLY A 704 -13.05 -14.32 5.44
CA GLY A 704 -14.51 -14.19 5.29
C GLY A 704 -15.33 -15.44 5.59
N LEU A 705 -14.70 -16.59 5.85
CA LEU A 705 -15.39 -17.88 5.99
C LEU A 705 -15.27 -18.55 7.38
N ARG A 706 -14.77 -17.86 8.41
CA ARG A 706 -14.58 -18.46 9.76
C ARG A 706 -15.83 -19.10 10.37
N SER A 707 -17.02 -18.65 9.97
CA SER A 707 -18.30 -19.24 10.41
C SER A 707 -18.60 -20.61 9.78
N TYR A 708 -17.93 -20.97 8.69
CA TYR A 708 -18.04 -22.25 8.03
C TYR A 708 -17.09 -23.25 8.69
N THR A 709 -17.55 -24.47 8.93
CA THR A 709 -16.78 -25.46 9.71
C THR A 709 -16.62 -26.80 8.99
N HIS A 710 -15.52 -27.48 9.23
CA HIS A 710 -15.24 -28.79 8.66
C HIS A 710 -16.24 -29.86 9.17
N PRO A 711 -16.88 -30.65 8.27
CA PRO A 711 -17.91 -31.62 8.65
C PRO A 711 -17.36 -32.92 9.26
N GLY A 712 -16.05 -33.15 9.11
CA GLY A 712 -15.37 -34.40 9.46
C GLY A 712 -15.11 -35.28 8.22
N CYS A 713 -14.37 -36.37 8.43
CA CYS A 713 -14.09 -37.34 7.38
C CYS A 713 -15.33 -38.23 7.16
N ASP A 714 -15.83 -38.28 5.92
CA ASP A 714 -16.94 -39.18 5.61
C ASP A 714 -16.48 -40.65 5.58
N SER A 715 -17.29 -41.55 6.13
CA SER A 715 -17.05 -42.99 6.15
C SER A 715 -17.05 -43.64 4.74
N GLU A 716 -17.71 -43.03 3.75
CA GLU A 716 -17.81 -43.53 2.38
C GLU A 716 -16.44 -43.55 1.68
N ILE A 717 -15.57 -42.57 2.00
CA ILE A 717 -14.26 -42.35 1.38
C ILE A 717 -13.41 -43.62 1.39
N ARG A 718 -13.38 -44.33 2.53
CA ARG A 718 -12.63 -45.58 2.67
C ARG A 718 -13.04 -46.62 1.62
N SER A 719 -14.34 -46.82 1.43
CA SER A 719 -14.87 -47.83 0.53
C SER A 719 -14.59 -47.49 -0.94
N LEU A 720 -14.66 -46.20 -1.29
CA LEU A 720 -14.36 -45.69 -2.63
C LEU A 720 -12.87 -45.81 -2.95
N LEU A 721 -11.99 -45.42 -2.02
CA LEU A 721 -10.54 -45.56 -2.17
C LEU A 721 -10.15 -47.03 -2.39
N ILE A 722 -10.67 -47.96 -1.59
CA ILE A 722 -10.41 -49.40 -1.75
C ILE A 722 -10.88 -49.86 -3.14
N ARG A 723 -12.08 -49.48 -3.56
CA ARG A 723 -12.67 -49.89 -4.84
C ARG A 723 -11.84 -49.40 -6.03
N ARG A 724 -11.42 -48.13 -6.01
CA ARG A 724 -10.69 -47.49 -7.12
C ARG A 724 -9.22 -47.87 -7.16
N LEU A 725 -8.53 -47.86 -6.02
CA LEU A 725 -7.08 -48.07 -5.95
C LEU A 725 -6.68 -49.55 -6.04
N ARG A 726 -7.45 -50.50 -5.46
CA ARG A 726 -7.11 -51.93 -5.56
C ARG A 726 -7.13 -52.43 -7.01
N GLY A 727 -8.16 -52.05 -7.77
CA GLY A 727 -8.31 -52.49 -9.16
C GLY A 727 -7.15 -52.06 -10.06
N LYS A 728 -6.63 -50.83 -9.88
CA LYS A 728 -5.48 -50.31 -10.62
C LYS A 728 -4.15 -50.87 -10.13
N ARG A 729 -3.98 -51.04 -8.81
CA ARG A 729 -2.78 -51.63 -8.21
C ARG A 729 -2.51 -53.06 -8.70
N GLU A 730 -3.56 -53.85 -8.92
CA GLU A 730 -3.44 -55.24 -9.39
C GLU A 730 -3.21 -55.37 -10.91
N ARG A 731 -3.58 -54.36 -11.71
CA ARG A 731 -3.49 -54.41 -13.18
C ARG A 731 -2.25 -53.74 -13.76
N GLU A 732 -1.90 -52.56 -13.25
CA GLU A 732 -0.89 -51.67 -13.87
C GLU A 732 0.19 -51.20 -12.88
N GLY A 733 -0.05 -51.33 -11.57
CA GLY A 733 0.75 -50.68 -10.54
C GLY A 733 0.31 -49.22 -10.34
N LEU A 734 0.53 -48.67 -9.13
CA LEU A 734 0.21 -47.26 -8.83
C LEU A 734 1.49 -46.43 -8.88
N PRO A 735 1.47 -45.23 -9.51
CA PRO A 735 2.61 -44.32 -9.50
C PRO A 735 2.86 -43.73 -8.11
N ASP A 736 4.06 -43.20 -7.88
CA ASP A 736 4.43 -42.56 -6.61
C ASP A 736 3.56 -41.34 -6.28
N SER A 737 3.01 -40.66 -7.30
CA SER A 737 2.04 -39.57 -7.14
C SER A 737 0.73 -40.00 -6.45
N ALA A 738 0.41 -41.30 -6.42
CA ALA A 738 -0.73 -41.83 -5.66
C ALA A 738 -0.48 -41.89 -4.14
N ALA A 739 0.75 -41.66 -3.66
CA ALA A 739 1.14 -41.80 -2.26
C ALA A 739 0.19 -41.13 -1.25
N PRO A 740 -0.28 -39.88 -1.43
CA PRO A 740 -1.18 -39.25 -0.47
C PRO A 740 -2.54 -39.95 -0.32
N LEU A 741 -3.08 -40.51 -1.40
CA LEU A 741 -4.34 -41.28 -1.40
C LEU A 741 -4.17 -42.63 -0.73
N ILE A 742 -3.00 -43.28 -0.92
CA ILE A 742 -2.70 -44.55 -0.26
C ILE A 742 -2.49 -44.33 1.23
N ASP A 743 -1.81 -43.26 1.63
CA ASP A 743 -1.64 -42.89 3.04
C ASP A 743 -2.99 -42.64 3.72
N LEU A 744 -3.91 -41.93 3.07
CA LEU A 744 -5.27 -41.73 3.58
C LEU A 744 -6.02 -43.07 3.69
N MET A 745 -5.94 -43.93 2.68
CA MET A 745 -6.57 -45.26 2.71
C MET A 745 -6.02 -46.13 3.85
N GLU A 746 -4.70 -46.18 4.03
CA GLU A 746 -4.06 -46.96 5.10
C GLU A 746 -4.37 -46.40 6.49
N ALA A 747 -4.47 -45.07 6.64
CA ALA A 747 -4.93 -44.40 7.85
C ALA A 747 -6.36 -44.82 8.23
N LEU A 748 -7.26 -44.79 7.24
CA LEU A 748 -8.67 -45.20 7.41
C LEU A 748 -8.81 -46.70 7.67
N ASP A 749 -7.97 -47.55 7.06
CA ASP A 749 -7.92 -48.98 7.35
C ASP A 749 -7.45 -49.24 8.79
N ALA A 750 -6.39 -48.55 9.24
CA ALA A 750 -5.85 -48.73 10.58
C ALA A 750 -6.88 -48.41 11.68
N ILE A 751 -7.66 -47.33 11.53
CA ILE A 751 -8.71 -46.99 12.49
C ILE A 751 -9.89 -47.96 12.45
N ASN A 752 -10.31 -48.42 11.25
CA ASN A 752 -11.41 -49.38 11.12
C ASN A 752 -11.04 -50.78 11.63
N GLU A 753 -9.77 -51.18 11.51
CA GLU A 753 -9.24 -52.46 12.02
C GLU A 753 -8.79 -52.37 13.49
N GLY A 754 -8.81 -51.17 14.10
CA GLY A 754 -8.40 -50.96 15.48
C GLY A 754 -6.91 -51.22 15.75
N ARG A 755 -6.05 -51.09 14.74
CA ARG A 755 -4.59 -51.31 14.82
C ARG A 755 -3.81 -50.00 14.78
N PRO A 756 -2.56 -49.98 15.29
CA PRO A 756 -1.68 -48.83 15.07
C PRO A 756 -1.41 -48.62 13.56
N PRO A 757 -1.35 -47.37 13.10
CA PRO A 757 -1.04 -47.07 11.70
C PRO A 757 0.41 -47.44 11.36
N SER A 758 0.63 -47.85 10.11
CA SER A 758 1.96 -48.01 9.52
C SER A 758 2.56 -46.65 9.16
N PRO A 759 3.90 -46.54 9.02
CA PRO A 759 4.52 -45.36 8.47
C PRO A 759 3.98 -45.04 7.07
N GLY A 760 3.53 -43.80 6.86
CA GLY A 760 3.07 -43.32 5.57
C GLY A 760 4.21 -43.08 4.57
N ARG A 761 3.85 -42.94 3.30
CA ARG A 761 4.75 -42.64 2.18
C ARG A 761 5.04 -41.15 2.05
N THR A 762 4.05 -40.28 2.29
CA THR A 762 4.24 -38.82 2.21
C THR A 762 4.72 -38.25 3.54
N HIS A 763 4.29 -38.85 4.65
CA HIS A 763 4.73 -38.50 5.99
C HIS A 763 4.70 -39.75 6.90
N PRO A 764 5.77 -40.06 7.66
CA PRO A 764 5.84 -41.26 8.50
C PRO A 764 4.73 -41.36 9.55
N LEU A 765 4.18 -40.22 9.97
CA LEU A 765 3.12 -40.13 10.98
C LEU A 765 1.71 -39.83 10.40
N SER A 766 1.51 -39.84 9.07
CA SER A 766 0.23 -39.47 8.44
C SER A 766 -0.97 -40.25 8.99
N GLY A 767 -0.81 -41.56 9.20
CA GLY A 767 -1.87 -42.42 9.71
C GLY A 767 -2.34 -42.12 11.13
N TRP A 768 -1.56 -41.37 11.93
CA TRP A 768 -1.98 -40.95 13.27
C TRP A 768 -3.09 -39.88 13.23
N LEU A 769 -3.21 -39.10 12.15
CA LEU A 769 -4.26 -38.08 12.02
C LEU A 769 -5.69 -38.67 12.11
N ALA A 770 -5.89 -39.93 11.71
CA ALA A 770 -7.17 -40.63 11.81
C ALA A 770 -7.41 -41.27 13.20
N GLN A 771 -6.40 -41.31 14.07
CA GLN A 771 -6.46 -41.97 15.37
C GLN A 771 -6.80 -40.99 16.49
N PRO A 772 -7.51 -41.42 17.56
CA PRO A 772 -7.75 -40.58 18.73
C PRO A 772 -6.43 -40.04 19.31
N VAL A 773 -6.36 -38.73 19.60
CA VAL A 773 -5.15 -38.05 20.11
C VAL A 773 -4.58 -38.71 21.37
N GLY A 774 -5.43 -39.30 22.22
CA GLY A 774 -5.01 -40.02 23.43
C GLY A 774 -4.27 -41.34 23.17
N LYS A 775 -4.30 -41.87 21.94
CA LYS A 775 -3.56 -43.08 21.53
C LYS A 775 -2.25 -42.78 20.80
N TRP A 776 -1.96 -41.50 20.54
CA TRP A 776 -0.76 -41.11 19.80
C TRP A 776 0.50 -41.40 20.62
N PRO A 777 1.58 -41.87 19.99
CA PRO A 777 2.88 -41.96 20.64
C PRO A 777 3.44 -40.55 20.90
N GLU A 778 4.39 -40.42 21.83
CA GLU A 778 5.17 -39.20 21.94
C GLU A 778 6.15 -39.13 20.76
N PHE A 779 6.00 -38.11 19.92
CA PHE A 779 6.91 -37.79 18.84
C PHE A 779 7.63 -36.46 19.13
N SER A 780 8.90 -36.36 18.74
CA SER A 780 9.65 -35.10 18.81
C SER A 780 9.18 -34.13 17.72
N ALA A 781 9.41 -32.82 17.92
CA ALA A 781 9.14 -31.82 16.89
C ALA A 781 9.87 -32.13 15.57
N SER A 782 11.10 -32.65 15.65
CA SER A 782 11.86 -33.08 14.46
C SER A 782 11.20 -34.24 13.71
N ALA A 783 10.58 -35.18 14.43
CA ALA A 783 9.88 -36.31 13.82
C ALA A 783 8.51 -35.90 13.24
N ALA A 784 7.91 -34.85 13.79
CA ALA A 784 6.68 -34.26 13.26
C ALA A 784 6.92 -33.41 12.00
N LEU A 785 8.13 -32.89 11.80
CA LEU A 785 8.51 -32.08 10.62
C LEU A 785 9.15 -32.92 9.49
N ASP A 786 9.26 -34.23 9.67
CA ASP A 786 9.92 -35.15 8.73
C ASP A 786 8.93 -35.67 7.69
N GLY A 787 8.64 -34.85 6.68
CA GLY A 787 7.77 -35.22 5.55
C GLY A 787 6.92 -34.05 5.04
N ASP A 788 5.70 -34.37 4.61
CA ASP A 788 4.69 -33.38 4.17
C ASP A 788 4.40 -32.29 5.23
N VAL A 789 4.51 -31.02 4.82
CA VAL A 789 4.41 -29.84 5.70
C VAL A 789 2.99 -29.65 6.25
N GLU A 790 1.97 -29.96 5.45
CA GLU A 790 0.56 -29.82 5.84
C GLU A 790 0.19 -30.86 6.89
N ILE A 791 0.68 -32.10 6.73
CA ILE A 791 0.54 -33.14 7.76
C ILE A 791 1.32 -32.76 9.03
N ALA A 792 2.53 -32.22 8.88
CA ALA A 792 3.37 -31.79 9.99
C ALA A 792 2.69 -30.72 10.86
N GLU A 793 2.08 -29.71 10.25
CA GLU A 793 1.35 -28.65 10.96
C GLU A 793 0.25 -29.25 11.86
N ARG A 794 -0.54 -30.18 11.31
CA ARG A 794 -1.63 -30.85 12.03
C ARG A 794 -1.13 -31.68 13.21
N LEU A 795 -0.01 -32.37 13.04
CA LEU A 795 0.63 -33.15 14.09
C LEU A 795 1.14 -32.25 15.23
N LEU A 796 1.76 -31.11 14.90
CA LEU A 796 2.22 -30.12 15.88
C LEU A 796 1.07 -29.49 16.66
N LEU A 797 -0.07 -29.23 15.99
CA LEU A 797 -1.31 -28.77 16.63
C LEU A 797 -2.01 -29.85 17.46
N ARG A 798 -1.54 -31.11 17.40
CA ARG A 798 -2.21 -32.30 17.96
C ARG A 798 -3.69 -32.40 17.56
N SER A 799 -3.98 -32.06 16.31
CA SER A 799 -5.35 -32.05 15.78
C SER A 799 -5.63 -33.30 14.96
N SER A 800 -6.61 -34.10 15.39
CA SER A 800 -7.01 -35.35 14.75
C SER A 800 -8.40 -35.24 14.12
N GLY A 801 -8.57 -35.85 12.95
CA GLY A 801 -9.86 -36.06 12.31
C GLY A 801 -10.71 -37.18 12.90
N TYR A 802 -10.32 -37.78 14.02
CA TYR A 802 -11.09 -38.85 14.65
C TYR A 802 -12.45 -38.36 15.17
N HIS A 803 -13.53 -39.01 14.73
CA HIS A 803 -14.87 -38.91 15.29
C HIS A 803 -15.59 -40.26 15.21
N ALA A 804 -16.67 -40.44 15.98
CA ALA A 804 -17.39 -41.73 16.03
C ALA A 804 -17.91 -42.21 14.66
N GLY A 805 -18.22 -41.28 13.76
CA GLY A 805 -18.71 -41.56 12.40
C GLY A 805 -17.64 -41.92 11.36
N ILE A 806 -16.34 -41.84 11.68
CA ILE A 806 -15.26 -42.17 10.73
C ILE A 806 -15.14 -43.68 10.47
N VAL A 807 -15.65 -44.49 11.40
CA VAL A 807 -15.67 -45.95 11.30
C VAL A 807 -16.98 -46.35 10.62
N SER A 808 -16.90 -47.05 9.50
CA SER A 808 -18.09 -47.51 8.78
C SER A 808 -18.93 -48.39 9.70
N SER A 809 -20.21 -48.07 9.88
CA SER A 809 -21.15 -48.87 10.68
C SER A 809 -21.52 -50.17 9.96
N THR A 810 -20.57 -51.09 9.86
CA THR A 810 -20.84 -52.51 9.65
C THR A 810 -20.75 -53.21 11.00
N SER A 811 -21.65 -52.84 11.92
CA SER A 811 -21.99 -53.75 13.02
C SER A 811 -22.80 -54.89 12.41
N ILE A 812 -22.09 -55.99 12.18
CA ILE A 812 -22.65 -57.33 12.09
C ILE A 812 -23.59 -57.50 13.29
N SER A 813 -24.89 -57.43 13.03
CA SER A 813 -25.90 -57.96 13.94
C SER A 813 -25.70 -59.47 14.00
N GLY A 814 -25.09 -59.92 15.10
CA GLY A 814 -25.13 -61.32 15.54
C GLY A 814 -26.48 -61.68 16.16
#